data_AF-A0A0G4AYN3-F1
#
_entry.id   AF-A0A0G4AYN3-F1
#
_cell.length_a   1.000
_cell.length_b   1.000
_cell.length_c   1.000
_cell.angle_alpha   90.00
_cell.angle_beta   90.00
_cell.angle_gamma   90.00
#
_symmetry.space_group_name_H-M   'P 1'
#
loop_
_entity.id
_entity.type
_entity.pdbx_description
1 polymer ?
#
loop_
_entity_poly.entity_id
_entity_poly.type
_entity_poly.pdbx_seq_one_letter_code
_entity_poly.pdbx_strand_id
1 'polypeptide(L)'
;MIRLSDTLILALAKLRTRRVRTAITVTTAGLLFGGMIATLSVVQGTIKSVEEFSQAGFGSRYIVSGTPMPANNGLMQDKQVQARAVQINDGIIADKVKQAKKMGATYDAKSEPQPVTSYDDQEPYLNMMHPAAKQAIEEFRDKYPSAGEKEFRALALQYDAKAFYSSANIAPRDGNLIQMKDGKEEFDSRKQQELDNADSRSGRMPIGDSLVLSPDQLTNPFMAPGHKTEFEKNIIPVVLPYSIVQELLKLEPLAKTASASERVERLKYVREHAKDASIDVCYRNTASQEKIASIEVQRRVASQVKSDKNTPAPSLLYGYPATDTCGDAITTKDSRSTTEKQAMEKQQQFERLFNKNVDPAQRKLKLQVVGVAPDAPGSGAQSSSQPVAAAMDIVTLLASSSLYGQWAVPDGLFKKTANYDELRNLLQTRSLAGFAESMFQTYYAEFDSADQARAFIKEQTCSFDSSECTKRSPFMLTSFGSNSIALEDAKHAITKGFQIVASIVAAIAVIVMSGTIGRVIADGRRETAVFRAIGAKRLDIASIYSVYTLLLALRVLIFATVLGLGVAYVVDILYQKEATVQAQLAFGVDNNNAFHLFTPWSGEIVIVLGLIVITSLVAMLFPLLRNIRRNPINDMRDE
;
A
#
# COMPACT_ATOMS: atom_id res chain seq x y z
N MET A 1 -29.55 43.64 48.07
CA MET A 1 -29.00 42.49 47.31
C MET A 1 -29.50 42.63 45.89
N ILE A 2 -28.60 42.75 44.91
CA ILE A 2 -28.98 42.85 43.50
C ILE A 2 -29.57 41.50 43.08
N ARG A 3 -30.79 41.47 42.55
CA ARG A 3 -31.40 40.21 42.08
C ARG A 3 -30.71 39.74 40.80
N LEU A 4 -30.79 38.45 40.51
CA LEU A 4 -30.19 37.87 39.31
C LEU A 4 -30.77 38.49 38.02
N SER A 5 -32.04 38.87 38.04
CA SER A 5 -32.72 39.65 36.99
C SER A 5 -32.05 41.00 36.72
N ASP A 6 -31.71 41.73 37.78
CA ASP A 6 -31.15 43.08 37.68
C ASP A 6 -29.70 43.02 37.17
N THR A 7 -28.97 41.98 37.61
CA THR A 7 -27.62 41.66 37.15
C THR A 7 -27.60 41.39 35.65
N LEU A 8 -28.59 40.64 35.15
CA LEU A 8 -28.74 40.32 33.73
C LEU A 8 -29.08 41.56 32.89
N ILE A 9 -30.01 42.41 33.37
CA ILE A 9 -30.39 43.66 32.70
C ILE A 9 -29.18 44.60 32.58
N LEU A 10 -28.40 44.75 33.67
CA LEU A 10 -27.20 45.59 33.69
C LEU A 10 -26.09 45.04 32.77
N ALA A 11 -25.89 43.72 32.75
CA ALA A 11 -24.95 43.07 31.85
C ALA A 11 -25.35 43.25 30.36
N LEU A 12 -26.63 43.10 30.04
CA LEU A 12 -27.18 43.32 28.69
C LEU A 12 -27.04 44.79 28.25
N ALA A 13 -27.27 45.74 29.15
CA ALA A 13 -27.08 47.16 28.89
C ALA A 13 -25.62 47.46 28.53
N LYS A 14 -24.65 46.93 29.31
CA LYS A 14 -23.21 47.08 29.01
C LYS A 14 -22.81 46.47 27.65
N LEU A 15 -23.41 45.33 27.27
CA LEU A 15 -23.22 44.72 25.95
C LEU A 15 -23.74 45.60 24.81
N ARG A 16 -24.86 46.30 25.01
CA ARG A 16 -25.48 47.18 24.00
C ARG A 16 -24.80 48.53 23.85
N THR A 17 -24.19 49.07 24.90
CA THR A 17 -23.49 50.38 24.86
C THR A 17 -22.10 50.26 24.25
N ARG A 18 -21.44 49.10 24.37
CA ARG A 18 -20.06 48.87 23.89
C ARG A 18 -20.01 48.05 22.59
N ARG A 19 -20.82 48.43 21.60
CA ARG A 19 -21.04 47.64 20.37
C ARG A 19 -19.77 47.32 19.60
N VAL A 20 -18.90 48.31 19.38
CA VAL A 20 -17.67 48.14 18.58
C VAL A 20 -16.69 47.17 19.24
N ARG A 21 -16.41 47.32 20.55
CA ARG A 21 -15.49 46.43 21.27
C ARG A 21 -16.03 45.00 21.41
N THR A 22 -17.35 44.89 21.63
CA THR A 22 -18.04 43.59 21.64
C THR A 22 -17.90 42.92 20.28
N ALA A 23 -18.15 43.64 19.19
CA ALA A 23 -18.02 43.10 17.83
C ALA A 23 -16.59 42.64 17.55
N ILE A 24 -15.56 43.45 17.85
CA ILE A 24 -14.16 43.06 17.66
C ILE A 24 -13.84 41.78 18.46
N THR A 25 -14.22 41.72 19.73
CA THR A 25 -13.92 40.54 20.58
C THR A 25 -14.63 39.28 20.06
N VAL A 26 -15.91 39.41 19.69
CA VAL A 26 -16.70 38.30 19.13
C VAL A 26 -16.11 37.83 17.81
N THR A 27 -15.74 38.74 16.92
CA THR A 27 -15.14 38.39 15.62
C THR A 27 -13.76 37.77 15.79
N THR A 28 -12.85 38.35 16.59
CA THR A 28 -11.49 37.82 16.75
C THR A 28 -11.49 36.45 17.42
N ALA A 29 -12.16 36.29 18.57
CA ALA A 29 -12.25 35.00 19.24
C ALA A 29 -13.10 34.00 18.44
N GLY A 30 -14.16 34.49 17.80
CA GLY A 30 -15.04 33.70 16.96
C GLY A 30 -14.37 33.16 15.70
N LEU A 31 -13.44 33.89 15.09
CA LEU A 31 -12.64 33.41 13.97
C LEU A 31 -11.63 32.35 14.41
N LEU A 32 -10.97 32.54 15.56
CA LEU A 32 -10.02 31.57 16.10
C LEU A 32 -10.70 30.23 16.40
N PHE A 33 -11.78 30.25 17.19
CA PHE A 33 -12.52 29.04 17.53
C PHE A 33 -13.34 28.50 16.35
N GLY A 34 -13.86 29.37 15.48
CA GLY A 34 -14.62 28.98 14.30
C GLY A 34 -13.74 28.26 13.27
N GLY A 35 -12.51 28.73 13.02
CA GLY A 35 -11.55 28.02 12.18
C GLY A 35 -11.20 26.64 12.73
N MET A 36 -11.03 26.54 14.05
CA MET A 36 -10.77 25.28 14.74
C MET A 36 -11.94 24.30 14.66
N ILE A 37 -13.18 24.76 14.82
CA ILE A 37 -14.39 23.96 14.61
C ILE A 37 -14.50 23.52 13.13
N ALA A 38 -14.20 24.40 12.18
CA ALA A 38 -14.21 24.05 10.76
C ALA A 38 -13.21 22.93 10.45
N THR A 39 -11.95 23.06 10.90
CA THR A 39 -10.92 22.04 10.70
C THR A 39 -11.31 20.70 11.33
N LEU A 40 -11.82 20.70 12.58
CA LEU A 40 -12.29 19.47 13.22
C LEU A 40 -13.43 18.81 12.46
N SER A 41 -14.41 19.59 12.04
CA SER A 41 -15.59 19.08 11.34
C SER A 41 -15.18 18.43 10.02
N VAL A 42 -14.22 19.03 9.31
CA VAL A 42 -13.66 18.47 8.08
C VAL A 42 -12.88 17.19 8.35
N VAL A 43 -11.94 17.22 9.30
CA VAL A 43 -11.07 16.06 9.59
C VAL A 43 -11.88 14.87 10.12
N GLN A 44 -12.81 15.10 11.04
CA GLN A 44 -13.64 14.04 11.60
C GLN A 44 -14.65 13.50 10.59
N GLY A 45 -15.18 14.34 9.69
CA GLY A 45 -16.00 13.89 8.57
C GLY A 45 -15.21 13.00 7.61
N THR A 46 -14.00 13.41 7.24
CA THR A 46 -13.07 12.58 6.44
C THR A 46 -12.79 11.24 7.11
N ILE A 47 -12.42 11.21 8.40
CA ILE A 47 -12.15 9.96 9.13
C ILE A 47 -13.38 9.06 9.12
N LYS A 48 -14.57 9.60 9.42
CA LYS A 48 -15.82 8.83 9.42
C LYS A 48 -16.13 8.26 8.03
N SER A 49 -15.96 9.04 6.96
CA SER A 49 -16.16 8.56 5.60
C SER A 49 -15.13 7.51 5.20
N VAL A 50 -13.88 7.63 5.65
CA VAL A 50 -12.87 6.57 5.48
C VAL A 50 -13.28 5.29 6.21
N GLU A 51 -13.77 5.39 7.46
CA GLU A 51 -14.31 4.24 8.20
C GLU A 51 -15.45 3.57 7.40
N GLU A 52 -16.42 4.32 6.90
CA GLU A 52 -17.55 3.81 6.09
C GLU A 52 -17.11 3.18 4.76
N PHE A 53 -16.17 3.79 4.02
CA PHE A 53 -15.65 3.24 2.77
C PHE A 53 -14.78 2.01 2.98
N SER A 54 -13.98 2.01 4.05
CA SER A 54 -13.13 0.88 4.38
C SER A 54 -13.96 -0.39 4.64
N GLN A 55 -15.16 -0.28 5.24
CA GLN A 55 -16.03 -1.42 5.53
C GLN A 55 -16.41 -2.25 4.29
N ALA A 56 -16.45 -1.64 3.10
CA ALA A 56 -16.73 -2.36 1.85
C ALA A 56 -15.54 -3.23 1.39
N GLY A 57 -14.33 -2.93 1.86
CA GLY A 57 -13.12 -3.74 1.66
C GLY A 57 -12.76 -4.56 2.91
N PHE A 58 -11.61 -4.28 3.52
CA PHE A 58 -11.14 -4.92 4.75
C PHE A 58 -11.33 -4.06 6.02
N GLY A 59 -12.08 -2.97 5.96
CA GLY A 59 -12.13 -1.92 6.99
C GLY A 59 -12.48 -2.37 8.40
N SER A 60 -13.23 -3.45 8.53
CA SER A 60 -13.61 -4.07 9.80
C SER A 60 -12.74 -5.26 10.20
N ARG A 61 -11.74 -5.62 9.39
CA ARG A 61 -10.84 -6.75 9.61
C ARG A 61 -9.45 -6.22 9.93
N TYR A 62 -8.90 -6.67 11.05
CA TYR A 62 -7.54 -6.32 11.48
C TYR A 62 -6.60 -7.44 11.08
N ILE A 63 -6.05 -7.37 9.87
CA ILE A 63 -5.19 -8.42 9.32
C ILE A 63 -3.74 -7.94 9.36
N VAL A 64 -2.85 -8.80 9.84
CA VAL A 64 -1.40 -8.60 9.83
C VAL A 64 -0.78 -9.62 8.88
N SER A 65 0.02 -9.14 7.92
CA SER A 65 0.86 -9.99 7.08
C SER A 65 2.24 -10.16 7.70
N GLY A 66 2.77 -11.38 7.66
CA GLY A 66 4.11 -11.72 8.07
C GLY A 66 4.87 -12.41 6.96
N THR A 67 5.98 -11.81 6.53
CA THR A 67 6.93 -12.42 5.60
C THR A 67 8.14 -12.93 6.38
N PRO A 68 8.53 -14.21 6.24
CA PRO A 68 9.71 -14.75 6.91
C PRO A 68 10.97 -13.96 6.57
N MET A 69 11.76 -13.62 7.57
CA MET A 69 13.11 -13.11 7.36
C MET A 69 14.05 -14.27 7.03
N PRO A 70 15.05 -14.07 6.16
CA PRO A 70 16.03 -15.11 5.88
C PRO A 70 16.85 -15.40 7.14
N ALA A 71 17.15 -16.69 7.36
CA ALA A 71 17.96 -17.12 8.50
C ALA A 71 19.38 -16.49 8.52
N ASN A 72 19.89 -16.04 7.37
CA ASN A 72 21.18 -15.36 7.25
C ASN A 72 21.13 -14.26 6.16
N ASN A 73 21.33 -13.00 6.55
CA ASN A 73 21.36 -11.82 5.66
C ASN A 73 22.63 -11.70 4.80
N GLY A 74 23.61 -12.61 4.93
CA GLY A 74 24.88 -12.60 4.20
C GLY A 74 25.23 -13.92 3.52
N LEU A 75 24.24 -14.75 3.18
CA LEU A 75 24.46 -16.11 2.67
C LEU A 75 25.34 -16.17 1.41
N MET A 76 25.28 -15.12 0.59
CA MET A 76 26.04 -15.03 -0.66
C MET A 76 27.55 -14.96 -0.46
N GLN A 77 27.98 -14.35 0.64
CA GLN A 77 29.38 -14.18 1.04
C GLN A 77 29.80 -15.19 2.12
N ASP A 78 28.91 -16.13 2.50
CA ASP A 78 29.22 -17.13 3.52
C ASP A 78 30.30 -18.10 3.01
N LYS A 79 31.49 -18.02 3.61
CA LYS A 79 32.66 -18.82 3.20
C LYS A 79 32.44 -20.32 3.34
N GLN A 80 31.60 -20.78 4.28
CA GLN A 80 31.31 -22.21 4.44
C GLN A 80 30.42 -22.70 3.29
N VAL A 81 29.40 -21.91 2.92
CA VAL A 81 28.51 -22.25 1.81
C VAL A 81 29.25 -22.19 0.47
N GLN A 82 30.14 -21.21 0.29
CA GLN A 82 31.03 -21.14 -0.88
C GLN A 82 31.93 -22.36 -1.02
N ALA A 83 32.64 -22.74 0.06
CA ALA A 83 33.49 -23.92 0.05
C ALA A 83 32.70 -25.19 -0.26
N ARG A 84 31.48 -25.31 0.28
CA ARG A 84 30.58 -26.43 -0.01
C ARG A 84 30.13 -26.45 -1.47
N ALA A 85 29.78 -25.30 -2.04
CA ALA A 85 29.38 -25.20 -3.45
C ALA A 85 30.52 -25.61 -4.40
N VAL A 86 31.76 -25.22 -4.10
CA VAL A 86 32.96 -25.65 -4.86
C VAL A 86 33.14 -27.16 -4.75
N GLN A 87 33.04 -27.73 -3.55
CA GLN A 87 33.15 -29.18 -3.34
C GLN A 87 32.10 -29.98 -4.13
N ILE A 88 30.84 -29.52 -4.13
CA ILE A 88 29.76 -30.15 -4.90
C ILE A 88 30.08 -30.07 -6.40
N ASN A 89 30.53 -28.91 -6.88
CA ASN A 89 30.87 -28.71 -8.28
C ASN A 89 32.02 -29.62 -8.75
N ASP A 90 33.08 -29.76 -7.95
CA ASP A 90 34.22 -30.62 -8.27
C ASP A 90 33.78 -32.09 -8.40
N GLY A 91 32.86 -32.54 -7.55
CA GLY A 91 32.24 -33.86 -7.64
C GLY A 91 31.45 -34.04 -8.94
N ILE A 92 30.59 -33.08 -9.28
CA ILE A 92 29.79 -33.09 -10.51
C ILE A 92 30.71 -33.13 -11.74
N ILE A 93 31.77 -32.31 -11.77
CA ILE A 93 32.74 -32.29 -12.88
C ILE A 93 33.45 -33.64 -13.00
N ALA A 94 33.90 -34.22 -11.90
CA ALA A 94 34.56 -35.53 -11.91
C ALA A 94 33.64 -36.63 -12.48
N ASP A 95 32.36 -36.63 -12.07
CA ASP A 95 31.37 -37.57 -12.58
C ASP A 95 31.03 -37.33 -14.05
N LYS A 96 30.88 -36.07 -14.47
CA LYS A 96 30.71 -35.69 -15.88
C LYS A 96 31.87 -36.18 -16.74
N VAL A 97 33.13 -35.97 -16.33
CA VAL A 97 34.32 -36.46 -17.04
C VAL A 97 34.29 -37.99 -17.19
N LYS A 98 33.94 -38.70 -16.10
CA LYS A 98 33.86 -40.16 -16.07
C LYS A 98 32.77 -40.70 -16.99
N GLN A 99 31.58 -40.11 -16.96
CA GLN A 99 30.44 -40.53 -17.77
C GLN A 99 30.63 -40.16 -19.24
N ALA A 100 31.17 -38.99 -19.56
CA ALA A 100 31.49 -38.58 -20.93
C ALA A 100 32.45 -39.58 -21.60
N LYS A 101 33.51 -40.00 -20.89
CA LYS A 101 34.43 -41.04 -21.37
C LYS A 101 33.74 -42.39 -21.61
N LYS A 102 32.84 -42.82 -20.73
CA LYS A 102 32.09 -44.08 -20.87
C LYS A 102 31.12 -44.06 -22.05
N MET A 103 30.47 -42.92 -22.30
CA MET A 103 29.44 -42.78 -23.32
C MET A 103 30.01 -42.35 -24.69
N GLY A 104 31.29 -42.00 -24.73
CA GLY A 104 31.93 -41.44 -25.93
C GLY A 104 31.37 -40.08 -26.32
N ALA A 105 30.97 -39.27 -25.34
CA ALA A 105 30.51 -37.89 -25.54
C ALA A 105 31.68 -36.90 -25.37
N THR A 106 31.65 -35.79 -26.10
CA THR A 106 32.60 -34.68 -25.96
C THR A 106 32.23 -33.82 -24.75
N TYR A 107 33.19 -33.62 -23.83
CA TYR A 107 32.99 -32.82 -22.62
C TYR A 107 34.23 -31.97 -22.32
N ASP A 108 34.05 -30.66 -22.12
CA ASP A 108 35.12 -29.72 -21.73
C ASP A 108 34.84 -29.15 -20.33
N ALA A 109 35.56 -29.69 -19.34
CA ALA A 109 35.45 -29.25 -17.95
C ALA A 109 35.82 -27.78 -17.73
N LYS A 110 36.62 -27.15 -18.61
CA LYS A 110 37.06 -25.75 -18.44
C LYS A 110 35.99 -24.74 -18.83
N SER A 111 35.01 -25.17 -19.63
CA SER A 111 33.88 -24.33 -20.06
C SER A 111 32.72 -24.31 -19.05
N GLU A 112 32.77 -25.15 -18.01
CA GLU A 112 31.75 -25.17 -16.97
C GLU A 112 31.78 -23.87 -16.16
N PRO A 113 30.62 -23.22 -15.95
CA PRO A 113 30.54 -22.03 -15.12
C PRO A 113 30.99 -22.37 -13.69
N GLN A 114 31.58 -21.39 -13.01
CA GLN A 114 32.00 -21.58 -11.62
C GLN A 114 30.84 -21.31 -10.65
N PRO A 115 30.76 -22.05 -9.52
CA PRO A 115 29.76 -21.84 -8.48
C PRO A 115 30.02 -20.60 -7.62
N VAL A 116 31.22 -20.03 -7.69
CA VAL A 116 31.63 -18.81 -7.00
C VAL A 116 32.24 -17.88 -8.04
N THR A 117 31.81 -16.62 -8.02
CA THR A 117 32.25 -15.57 -8.95
C THR A 117 32.77 -14.36 -8.19
N SER A 118 33.68 -13.63 -8.82
CA SER A 118 34.25 -12.38 -8.30
C SER A 118 34.20 -11.35 -9.41
N TYR A 119 33.84 -10.12 -9.08
CA TYR A 119 34.15 -8.95 -9.90
C TYR A 119 35.40 -8.27 -9.31
N ASP A 120 36.18 -7.57 -10.14
CA ASP A 120 37.41 -6.90 -9.69
C ASP A 120 37.13 -6.03 -8.45
N ASP A 121 37.99 -6.19 -7.44
CA ASP A 121 37.94 -5.53 -6.11
C ASP A 121 36.75 -5.86 -5.19
N GLN A 122 35.93 -6.88 -5.49
CA GLN A 122 34.86 -7.35 -4.60
C GLN A 122 35.15 -8.70 -3.95
N GLU A 123 34.59 -8.93 -2.75
CA GLU A 123 34.63 -10.26 -2.14
C GLU A 123 33.92 -11.29 -3.03
N PRO A 124 34.46 -12.52 -3.15
CA PRO A 124 33.80 -13.58 -3.90
C PRO A 124 32.40 -13.85 -3.37
N TYR A 125 31.47 -14.15 -4.26
CA TYR A 125 30.09 -14.46 -3.92
C TYR A 125 29.58 -15.68 -4.71
N LEU A 126 28.58 -16.35 -4.17
CA LEU A 126 27.94 -17.50 -4.80
C LEU A 126 27.26 -17.12 -6.13
N ASN A 127 27.56 -17.85 -7.19
CA ASN A 127 26.80 -17.75 -8.44
C ASN A 127 25.46 -18.48 -8.26
N MET A 128 24.40 -17.73 -7.97
CA MET A 128 23.08 -18.26 -7.62
C MET A 128 22.45 -19.07 -8.77
N MET A 129 22.83 -18.82 -10.01
CA MET A 129 22.33 -19.57 -11.16
C MET A 129 22.98 -20.95 -11.29
N HIS A 130 24.10 -21.19 -10.60
CA HIS A 130 24.85 -22.44 -10.67
C HIS A 130 24.18 -23.55 -9.83
N PRO A 131 23.94 -24.76 -10.37
CA PRO A 131 23.29 -25.86 -9.64
C PRO A 131 23.99 -26.23 -8.32
N ALA A 132 25.31 -26.31 -8.31
CA ALA A 132 26.08 -26.62 -7.09
C ALA A 132 25.94 -25.54 -6.00
N ALA A 133 25.81 -24.27 -6.38
CA ALA A 133 25.55 -23.19 -5.42
C ALA A 133 24.13 -23.27 -4.87
N LYS A 134 23.14 -23.55 -5.72
CA LYS A 134 21.75 -23.80 -5.28
C LYS A 134 21.66 -24.95 -4.29
N GLN A 135 22.31 -26.08 -4.59
CA GLN A 135 22.34 -27.23 -3.69
C GLN A 135 23.03 -26.90 -2.36
N ALA A 136 24.17 -26.21 -2.37
CA ALA A 136 24.84 -25.80 -1.12
C ALA A 136 23.95 -24.87 -0.26
N ILE A 137 23.20 -23.98 -0.92
CA ILE A 137 22.24 -23.09 -0.27
C ILE A 137 21.06 -23.88 0.31
N GLU A 138 20.55 -24.88 -0.41
CA GLU A 138 19.49 -25.78 0.05
C GLU A 138 19.95 -26.58 1.27
N GLU A 139 21.13 -27.21 1.21
CA GLU A 139 21.73 -27.94 2.35
C GLU A 139 21.90 -27.03 3.59
N PHE A 140 22.29 -25.77 3.38
CA PHE A 140 22.38 -24.79 4.47
C PHE A 140 21.00 -24.49 5.07
N ARG A 141 19.98 -24.31 4.24
CA ARG A 141 18.60 -24.00 4.69
C ARG A 141 17.93 -25.19 5.38
N ASP A 142 18.19 -26.41 4.95
CA ASP A 142 17.69 -27.60 5.63
C ASP A 142 18.25 -27.71 7.05
N LYS A 143 19.50 -27.26 7.24
CA LYS A 143 20.13 -27.18 8.56
C LYS A 143 19.64 -25.99 9.39
N TYR A 144 19.28 -24.89 8.75
CA TYR A 144 18.84 -23.64 9.37
C TYR A 144 17.54 -23.14 8.72
N PRO A 145 16.40 -23.81 8.97
CA PRO A 145 15.14 -23.44 8.33
C PRO A 145 14.68 -22.05 8.78
N SER A 146 14.21 -21.24 7.84
CA SER A 146 13.49 -20.00 8.15
C SER A 146 12.19 -20.33 8.91
N ALA A 147 11.69 -19.39 9.69
CA ALA A 147 10.39 -19.57 10.35
C ALA A 147 9.26 -19.74 9.31
N GLY A 148 8.36 -20.68 9.60
CA GLY A 148 7.23 -21.01 8.74
C GLY A 148 5.89 -20.68 9.37
N GLU A 149 4.84 -21.22 8.78
CA GLU A 149 3.47 -20.95 9.20
C GLU A 149 3.21 -21.31 10.68
N LYS A 150 3.83 -22.39 11.16
CA LYS A 150 3.67 -22.87 12.53
C LYS A 150 4.19 -21.86 13.56
N GLU A 151 5.38 -21.33 13.32
CA GLU A 151 5.99 -20.29 14.16
C GLU A 151 5.17 -19.00 14.10
N PHE A 152 4.73 -18.60 12.90
CA PHE A 152 3.89 -17.42 12.73
C PHE A 152 2.59 -17.52 13.52
N ARG A 153 1.88 -18.65 13.40
CA ARG A 153 0.65 -18.94 14.16
C ARG A 153 0.91 -18.92 15.66
N ALA A 154 1.99 -19.55 16.12
CA ALA A 154 2.32 -19.60 17.54
C ALA A 154 2.59 -18.20 18.14
N LEU A 155 3.23 -17.30 17.39
CA LEU A 155 3.44 -15.92 17.82
C LEU A 155 2.14 -15.13 17.82
N ALA A 156 1.36 -15.19 16.73
CA ALA A 156 0.12 -14.44 16.61
C ALA A 156 -0.97 -14.89 17.62
N LEU A 157 -1.01 -16.18 17.99
CA LEU A 157 -1.91 -16.69 19.03
C LEU A 157 -1.65 -16.08 20.42
N GLN A 158 -0.43 -15.60 20.71
CA GLN A 158 -0.13 -14.90 21.97
C GLN A 158 -0.84 -13.54 22.08
N TYR A 159 -1.36 -13.04 20.96
CA TYR A 159 -2.11 -11.80 20.83
C TYR A 159 -3.58 -12.05 20.44
N ASP A 160 -4.09 -13.26 20.70
CA ASP A 160 -5.47 -13.69 20.44
C ASP A 160 -5.90 -13.60 18.97
N ALA A 161 -5.01 -13.92 18.03
CA ALA A 161 -5.39 -14.06 16.62
C ALA A 161 -6.50 -15.11 16.43
N LYS A 162 -7.56 -14.76 15.69
CA LYS A 162 -8.76 -15.60 15.49
C LYS A 162 -8.75 -16.42 14.20
N ALA A 163 -8.02 -15.97 13.19
CA ALA A 163 -7.97 -16.66 11.89
C ALA A 163 -6.59 -16.52 11.25
N PHE A 164 -6.27 -17.48 10.38
CA PHE A 164 -4.98 -17.59 9.72
C PHE A 164 -5.13 -17.90 8.25
N TYR A 165 -4.30 -17.27 7.42
CA TYR A 165 -4.26 -17.50 5.98
C TYR A 165 -2.81 -17.53 5.48
N SER A 166 -2.61 -18.00 4.26
CA SER A 166 -1.30 -18.01 3.60
C SER A 166 -1.44 -17.69 2.13
N SER A 167 -0.50 -16.92 1.59
CA SER A 167 -0.33 -16.72 0.15
C SER A 167 1.08 -17.12 -0.25
N ALA A 168 1.24 -17.42 -1.54
CA ALA A 168 2.53 -17.78 -2.11
C ALA A 168 2.68 -17.11 -3.46
N ASN A 169 3.81 -16.45 -3.69
CA ASN A 169 4.19 -16.07 -5.05
C ASN A 169 4.38 -17.37 -5.83
N ILE A 170 3.78 -17.45 -7.01
CA ILE A 170 3.89 -18.63 -7.87
C ILE A 170 4.58 -18.25 -9.17
N ALA A 171 5.47 -19.13 -9.62
CA ALA A 171 6.22 -18.97 -10.86
C ALA A 171 6.23 -20.30 -11.61
N PRO A 172 6.61 -20.32 -12.90
CA PRO A 172 6.81 -21.56 -13.63
C PRO A 172 7.87 -22.46 -12.95
N ARG A 173 7.63 -23.77 -12.96
CA ARG A 173 8.54 -24.76 -12.35
C ARG A 173 9.87 -24.84 -13.08
N ASP A 174 9.79 -24.83 -14.40
CA ASP A 174 10.92 -24.87 -15.31
C ASP A 174 10.62 -23.93 -16.46
N GLY A 175 11.45 -22.90 -16.64
CA GLY A 175 11.32 -21.87 -17.66
C GLY A 175 10.47 -20.66 -17.23
N ASN A 176 9.73 -20.07 -18.18
CA ASN A 176 9.14 -18.73 -18.05
C ASN A 176 7.71 -18.66 -18.63
N LEU A 177 6.96 -17.63 -18.21
CA LEU A 177 5.70 -17.20 -18.85
C LEU A 177 5.98 -15.96 -19.67
N ILE A 178 5.77 -16.06 -20.98
CA ILE A 178 5.96 -14.97 -21.93
C ILE A 178 4.58 -14.41 -22.28
N GLN A 179 4.39 -13.10 -22.13
CA GLN A 179 3.13 -12.47 -22.52
C GLN A 179 2.98 -12.48 -24.04
N MET A 180 1.79 -12.87 -24.53
CA MET A 180 1.46 -12.84 -25.95
C MET A 180 0.58 -11.63 -26.26
N LYS A 181 1.17 -10.49 -26.62
CA LYS A 181 0.42 -9.28 -26.95
C LYS A 181 -0.45 -9.50 -28.19
N ASP A 182 -1.73 -9.16 -28.11
CA ASP A 182 -2.74 -9.48 -29.13
C ASP A 182 -2.77 -10.97 -29.53
N GLY A 183 -2.45 -11.85 -28.57
CA GLY A 183 -2.40 -13.30 -28.76
C GLY A 183 -1.19 -13.79 -29.56
N LYS A 184 -0.17 -12.95 -29.78
CA LYS A 184 1.05 -13.27 -30.52
C LYS A 184 2.31 -13.16 -29.66
N GLU A 185 3.20 -14.13 -29.79
CA GLU A 185 4.53 -14.15 -29.20
C GLU A 185 5.50 -13.27 -30.01
N GLU A 186 6.34 -12.50 -29.31
CA GLU A 186 7.43 -11.71 -29.90
C GLU A 186 8.75 -12.49 -29.79
N PHE A 187 9.41 -12.71 -30.93
CA PHE A 187 10.64 -13.50 -31.01
C PHE A 187 11.89 -12.63 -31.24
N ASP A 188 11.73 -11.34 -31.55
CA ASP A 188 12.83 -10.40 -31.64
C ASP A 188 13.27 -10.00 -30.22
N SER A 189 14.47 -10.44 -29.83
CA SER A 189 15.03 -10.22 -28.50
C SER A 189 15.14 -8.73 -28.13
N ARG A 190 15.37 -7.84 -29.10
CA ARG A 190 15.42 -6.39 -28.85
C ARG A 190 14.05 -5.81 -28.59
N LYS A 191 13.05 -6.21 -29.37
CA LYS A 191 11.66 -5.77 -29.16
C LYS A 191 11.09 -6.31 -27.86
N GLN A 192 11.40 -7.57 -27.54
CA GLN A 192 11.03 -8.15 -26.25
C GLN A 192 11.65 -7.35 -25.10
N GLN A 193 12.94 -7.01 -25.20
CA GLN A 193 13.60 -6.18 -24.19
C GLN A 193 13.01 -4.76 -24.11
N GLU A 194 12.59 -4.17 -25.22
CA GLU A 194 11.88 -2.88 -25.23
C GLU A 194 10.52 -2.96 -24.53
N LEU A 195 9.77 -4.05 -24.72
CA LEU A 195 8.51 -4.32 -24.03
C LEU A 195 8.74 -4.50 -22.52
N ASP A 196 9.70 -5.35 -22.13
CA ASP A 196 10.04 -5.60 -20.73
C ASP A 196 10.51 -4.31 -20.03
N ASN A 197 11.27 -3.46 -20.72
CA ASN A 197 11.71 -2.15 -20.23
C ASN A 197 10.57 -1.13 -20.14
N ALA A 198 9.55 -1.22 -21.01
CA ALA A 198 8.37 -0.36 -20.94
C ALA A 198 7.52 -0.73 -19.71
N ASP A 199 7.30 -2.02 -19.48
CA ASP A 199 6.60 -2.52 -18.29
C ASP A 199 7.34 -2.12 -17.01
N SER A 200 8.66 -2.32 -16.96
CA SER A 200 9.49 -1.92 -15.81
C SER A 200 9.40 -0.42 -15.52
N ARG A 201 9.42 0.44 -16.55
CA ARG A 201 9.26 1.90 -16.41
C ARG A 201 7.88 2.31 -15.92
N SER A 202 6.86 1.48 -16.18
CA SER A 202 5.51 1.67 -15.65
C SER A 202 5.31 1.06 -14.25
N GLY A 203 6.38 0.53 -13.64
CA GLY A 203 6.33 -0.12 -12.33
C GLY A 203 5.70 -1.51 -12.35
N ARG A 204 5.53 -2.13 -13.53
CA ARG A 204 4.99 -3.48 -13.69
C ARG A 204 6.13 -4.49 -13.66
N MET A 205 5.93 -5.59 -12.91
CA MET A 205 6.83 -6.74 -12.97
C MET A 205 6.44 -7.66 -14.13
N PRO A 206 7.38 -8.46 -14.67
CA PRO A 206 7.05 -9.51 -15.63
C PRO A 206 5.97 -10.45 -15.10
N ILE A 207 5.11 -10.97 -15.99
CA ILE A 207 3.98 -11.83 -15.59
C ILE A 207 4.45 -13.03 -14.76
N GLY A 208 5.56 -13.68 -15.16
CA GLY A 208 6.12 -14.83 -14.46
C GLY A 208 6.53 -14.55 -13.00
N ASP A 209 6.72 -13.28 -12.66
CA ASP A 209 7.15 -12.81 -11.34
C ASP A 209 6.03 -12.16 -10.52
N SER A 210 4.86 -11.94 -11.14
CA SER A 210 3.77 -11.12 -10.57
C SER A 210 2.64 -11.94 -9.94
N LEU A 211 2.55 -13.24 -10.23
CA LEU A 211 1.44 -14.09 -9.81
C LEU A 211 1.55 -14.48 -8.34
N VAL A 212 0.46 -14.27 -7.59
CA VAL A 212 0.37 -14.63 -6.17
C VAL A 212 -0.86 -15.48 -5.92
N LEU A 213 -0.66 -16.75 -5.57
CA LEU A 213 -1.75 -17.61 -5.12
C LEU A 213 -2.28 -17.07 -3.79
N SER A 214 -3.51 -16.57 -3.82
CA SER A 214 -4.13 -15.86 -2.72
C SER A 214 -5.38 -16.58 -2.23
N PRO A 215 -5.62 -16.64 -0.91
CA PRO A 215 -6.82 -17.26 -0.36
C PRO A 215 -8.06 -16.40 -0.67
N ASP A 216 -9.19 -17.06 -0.88
CA ASP A 216 -10.45 -16.41 -1.30
C ASP A 216 -10.87 -15.29 -0.33
N GLN A 217 -10.61 -15.46 0.97
CA GLN A 217 -10.91 -14.45 2.00
C GLN A 217 -10.20 -13.12 1.79
N LEU A 218 -9.11 -13.11 1.01
CA LEU A 218 -8.37 -11.90 0.66
C LEU A 218 -8.73 -11.38 -0.73
N THR A 219 -9.21 -12.21 -1.66
CA THR A 219 -9.54 -11.78 -3.02
C THR A 219 -11.01 -11.42 -3.22
N ASN A 220 -11.92 -11.98 -2.40
CA ASN A 220 -13.37 -11.82 -2.53
C ASN A 220 -13.87 -10.36 -2.67
N PRO A 221 -13.34 -9.38 -1.90
CA PRO A 221 -13.79 -7.98 -2.03
C PRO A 221 -13.54 -7.35 -3.42
N PHE A 222 -12.63 -7.92 -4.20
CA PHE A 222 -12.18 -7.36 -5.48
C PHE A 222 -12.77 -8.10 -6.68
N MET A 223 -13.62 -9.10 -6.45
CA MET A 223 -14.23 -9.89 -7.51
C MET A 223 -15.17 -9.05 -8.37
N ALA A 224 -15.11 -9.27 -9.68
CA ALA A 224 -15.93 -8.56 -10.64
C ALA A 224 -17.37 -9.12 -10.63
N PRO A 225 -18.40 -8.29 -10.88
CA PRO A 225 -19.77 -8.77 -11.00
C PRO A 225 -19.92 -9.78 -12.16
N GLY A 226 -20.54 -10.93 -11.89
CA GLY A 226 -20.79 -11.94 -12.92
C GLY A 226 -19.52 -12.60 -13.51
N HIS A 227 -18.41 -12.62 -12.75
CA HIS A 227 -17.24 -13.41 -13.10
C HIS A 227 -17.59 -14.91 -13.20
N LYS A 228 -16.83 -15.65 -14.03
CA LYS A 228 -16.98 -17.10 -14.14
C LYS A 228 -16.55 -17.79 -12.84
N THR A 229 -17.27 -18.83 -12.45
CA THR A 229 -16.97 -19.62 -11.25
C THR A 229 -16.25 -20.94 -11.56
N GLU A 230 -16.23 -21.35 -12.83
CA GLU A 230 -15.59 -22.56 -13.35
C GLU A 230 -14.83 -22.21 -14.63
N PHE A 231 -13.72 -22.92 -14.86
CA PHE A 231 -12.79 -22.60 -15.95
C PHE A 231 -12.40 -23.84 -16.76
N GLU A 232 -12.37 -23.67 -18.07
CA GLU A 232 -11.88 -24.67 -19.01
C GLU A 232 -10.37 -24.91 -18.84
N LYS A 233 -9.85 -25.92 -19.54
CA LYS A 233 -8.43 -26.26 -19.47
C LYS A 233 -7.53 -25.07 -19.82
N ASN A 234 -6.39 -24.97 -19.15
CA ASN A 234 -5.35 -23.95 -19.38
C ASN A 234 -5.75 -22.51 -19.08
N ILE A 235 -6.79 -22.30 -18.28
CA ILE A 235 -7.20 -20.98 -17.80
C ILE A 235 -6.80 -20.79 -16.33
N ILE A 236 -6.12 -19.68 -16.05
CA ILE A 236 -5.76 -19.25 -14.69
C ILE A 236 -6.62 -18.02 -14.35
N PRO A 237 -7.50 -18.09 -13.34
CA PRO A 237 -8.27 -16.92 -12.90
C PRO A 237 -7.36 -15.92 -12.19
N VAL A 238 -7.44 -14.65 -12.56
CA VAL A 238 -6.61 -13.58 -11.99
C VAL A 238 -7.43 -12.35 -11.62
N VAL A 239 -7.09 -11.75 -10.49
CA VAL A 239 -7.49 -10.39 -10.10
C VAL A 239 -6.33 -9.47 -10.44
N LEU A 240 -6.59 -8.47 -11.29
CA LEU A 240 -5.56 -7.59 -11.82
C LEU A 240 -5.76 -6.14 -11.37
N PRO A 241 -4.68 -5.34 -11.29
CA PRO A 241 -4.75 -3.90 -11.09
C PRO A 241 -5.66 -3.20 -12.12
N TYR A 242 -6.39 -2.20 -11.67
CA TYR A 242 -7.33 -1.41 -12.48
C TYR A 242 -6.75 -0.90 -13.79
N SER A 243 -5.55 -0.30 -13.76
CA SER A 243 -4.86 0.22 -14.94
C SER A 243 -4.57 -0.85 -15.99
N ILE A 244 -4.29 -2.08 -15.57
CA ILE A 244 -4.06 -3.21 -16.47
C ILE A 244 -5.36 -3.66 -17.12
N VAL A 245 -6.44 -3.76 -16.34
CA VAL A 245 -7.76 -4.13 -16.89
C VAL A 245 -8.26 -3.09 -17.89
N GLN A 246 -8.04 -1.79 -17.64
CA GLN A 246 -8.36 -0.73 -18.61
C GLN A 246 -7.64 -0.92 -19.94
N GLU A 247 -6.35 -1.24 -19.90
CA GLU A 247 -5.55 -1.48 -21.11
C GLU A 247 -6.06 -2.70 -21.88
N LEU A 248 -6.38 -3.79 -21.17
CA LEU A 248 -6.94 -5.00 -21.80
C LEU A 248 -8.31 -4.75 -22.44
N LEU A 249 -9.10 -3.85 -21.88
CA LEU A 249 -10.37 -3.38 -22.44
C LEU A 249 -10.19 -2.33 -23.56
N LYS A 250 -8.94 -1.99 -23.91
CA LYS A 250 -8.59 -1.00 -24.95
C LYS A 250 -9.21 0.38 -24.70
N LEU A 251 -9.30 0.76 -23.42
CA LEU A 251 -9.84 2.05 -23.01
C LEU A 251 -8.74 3.10 -23.01
N GLU A 252 -8.96 4.20 -23.70
CA GLU A 252 -8.07 5.36 -23.65
C GLU A 252 -8.00 5.92 -22.21
N PRO A 253 -6.81 6.35 -21.74
CA PRO A 253 -6.67 7.03 -20.47
C PRO A 253 -7.61 8.24 -20.38
N LEU A 254 -8.25 8.41 -19.23
CA LEU A 254 -9.07 9.61 -19.01
C LEU A 254 -8.19 10.86 -19.07
N ALA A 255 -8.74 11.95 -19.64
CA ALA A 255 -8.09 13.24 -19.62
C ALA A 255 -7.79 13.66 -18.17
N LYS A 256 -6.69 14.36 -17.93
CA LYS A 256 -6.35 14.84 -16.58
C LYS A 256 -7.45 15.72 -15.97
N THR A 257 -8.21 16.40 -16.82
CA THR A 257 -9.35 17.26 -16.47
C THR A 257 -10.69 16.51 -16.38
N ALA A 258 -10.71 15.19 -16.55
CA ALA A 258 -11.94 14.40 -16.46
C ALA A 258 -12.60 14.60 -15.08
N SER A 259 -13.90 14.86 -15.11
CA SER A 259 -14.73 15.09 -13.94
C SER A 259 -14.77 13.86 -13.03
N ALA A 260 -15.13 14.10 -11.78
CA ALA A 260 -15.45 13.07 -10.81
C ALA A 260 -16.40 11.99 -11.39
N SER A 261 -17.55 12.40 -11.92
CA SER A 261 -18.54 11.47 -12.47
C SER A 261 -17.99 10.58 -13.59
N GLU A 262 -17.19 11.14 -14.50
CA GLU A 262 -16.59 10.35 -15.60
C GLU A 262 -15.61 9.30 -15.08
N ARG A 263 -14.86 9.61 -14.02
CA ARG A 263 -13.94 8.66 -13.39
C ARG A 263 -14.67 7.52 -12.66
N VAL A 264 -15.77 7.82 -11.97
CA VAL A 264 -16.61 6.80 -11.31
C VAL A 264 -17.29 5.90 -12.33
N GLU A 265 -17.88 6.49 -13.37
CA GLU A 265 -18.51 5.74 -14.45
C GLU A 265 -17.49 4.83 -15.15
N ARG A 266 -16.26 5.32 -15.37
CA ARG A 266 -15.16 4.49 -15.88
C ARG A 266 -14.82 3.35 -14.93
N LEU A 267 -14.74 3.59 -13.62
CA LEU A 267 -14.47 2.54 -12.63
C LEU A 267 -15.52 1.43 -12.69
N LYS A 268 -16.80 1.82 -12.67
CA LYS A 268 -17.93 0.88 -12.78
C LYS A 268 -17.88 0.10 -14.08
N TYR A 269 -17.67 0.78 -15.21
CA TYR A 269 -17.55 0.15 -16.52
C TYR A 269 -16.45 -0.93 -16.53
N VAL A 270 -15.25 -0.59 -16.03
CA VAL A 270 -14.11 -1.51 -15.98
C VAL A 270 -14.43 -2.72 -15.12
N ARG A 271 -15.08 -2.55 -13.97
CA ARG A 271 -15.46 -3.68 -13.10
C ARG A 271 -16.49 -4.58 -13.75
N GLU A 272 -17.52 -4.02 -14.37
CA GLU A 272 -18.60 -4.78 -15.04
C GLU A 272 -18.08 -5.58 -16.25
N HIS A 273 -17.11 -5.03 -16.97
CA HIS A 273 -16.52 -5.63 -18.18
C HIS A 273 -15.20 -6.35 -17.91
N ALA A 274 -14.73 -6.41 -16.66
CA ALA A 274 -13.48 -7.09 -16.32
C ALA A 274 -13.47 -8.55 -16.77
N LYS A 275 -14.62 -9.23 -16.72
CA LYS A 275 -14.79 -10.62 -17.18
C LYS A 275 -14.51 -10.82 -18.68
N ASP A 276 -14.55 -9.75 -19.47
CA ASP A 276 -14.30 -9.79 -20.91
C ASP A 276 -12.80 -9.61 -21.24
N ALA A 277 -12.00 -9.21 -20.25
CA ALA A 277 -10.55 -9.07 -20.36
C ALA A 277 -9.82 -10.40 -20.11
N SER A 278 -8.78 -10.66 -20.91
CA SER A 278 -7.90 -11.80 -20.72
C SER A 278 -6.51 -11.53 -21.29
N ILE A 279 -5.51 -12.25 -20.80
CA ILE A 279 -4.12 -12.20 -21.29
C ILE A 279 -3.75 -13.59 -21.79
N ASP A 280 -3.34 -13.70 -23.04
CA ASP A 280 -2.72 -14.92 -23.55
C ASP A 280 -1.24 -14.94 -23.11
N VAL A 281 -0.79 -16.08 -22.57
CA VAL A 281 0.60 -16.28 -22.15
C VAL A 281 1.14 -17.60 -22.69
N CYS A 282 2.41 -17.62 -23.09
CA CYS A 282 3.11 -18.80 -23.52
C CYS A 282 4.04 -19.29 -22.41
N TYR A 283 3.71 -20.45 -21.83
CA TYR A 283 4.66 -21.18 -21.00
C TYR A 283 5.71 -21.83 -21.91
N ARG A 284 6.99 -21.63 -21.60
CA ARG A 284 8.11 -22.36 -22.23
C ARG A 284 9.09 -22.81 -21.16
N ASN A 285 9.40 -24.10 -21.14
CA ASN A 285 10.48 -24.61 -20.30
C ASN A 285 11.87 -24.17 -20.78
N THR A 286 12.90 -24.42 -19.98
CA THR A 286 14.27 -23.99 -20.32
C THR A 286 14.74 -24.55 -21.67
N ALA A 287 14.47 -25.82 -21.96
CA ALA A 287 14.82 -26.45 -23.25
C ALA A 287 14.14 -25.78 -24.46
N SER A 288 12.84 -25.46 -24.34
CA SER A 288 12.09 -24.75 -25.39
C SER A 288 12.65 -23.34 -25.62
N GLN A 289 12.98 -22.62 -24.54
CA GLN A 289 13.58 -21.29 -24.64
C GLN A 289 14.97 -21.31 -25.28
N GLU A 290 15.85 -22.24 -24.87
CA GLU A 290 17.17 -22.42 -25.48
C GLU A 290 17.05 -22.69 -26.99
N LYS A 291 16.10 -23.54 -27.38
CA LYS A 291 15.83 -23.86 -28.78
C LYS A 291 15.35 -22.62 -29.56
N ILE A 292 14.45 -21.81 -29.01
CA ILE A 292 13.99 -20.55 -29.63
C ILE A 292 15.14 -19.54 -29.75
N ALA A 293 15.94 -19.36 -28.70
CA ALA A 293 17.10 -18.47 -28.70
C ALA A 293 18.16 -18.89 -29.73
N SER A 294 18.34 -20.21 -29.93
CA SER A 294 19.28 -20.75 -30.91
C SER A 294 18.97 -20.33 -32.35
N ILE A 295 17.71 -20.04 -32.68
CA ILE A 295 17.29 -19.64 -34.03
C ILE A 295 17.95 -18.33 -34.44
N GLU A 296 18.05 -17.36 -33.53
CA GLU A 296 18.69 -16.07 -33.81
C GLU A 296 20.20 -16.24 -34.03
N VAL A 297 20.85 -17.11 -33.26
CA VAL A 297 22.27 -17.46 -33.43
C VAL A 297 22.49 -18.15 -34.77
N GLN A 298 21.66 -19.14 -35.13
CA GLN A 298 21.74 -19.85 -36.40
C GLN A 298 21.55 -18.92 -37.61
N ARG A 299 20.66 -17.94 -37.52
CA ARG A 299 20.49 -16.91 -38.57
C ARG A 299 21.73 -16.05 -38.76
N ARG A 300 22.38 -15.64 -37.66
CA ARG A 300 23.65 -14.89 -37.71
C ARG A 300 24.76 -15.72 -38.37
N VAL A 301 24.93 -16.98 -37.97
CA VAL A 301 25.90 -17.89 -38.59
C VAL A 301 25.59 -18.11 -40.08
N ALA A 302 24.32 -18.36 -40.44
CA ALA A 302 23.92 -18.52 -41.83
C ALA A 302 24.19 -17.28 -42.69
N SER A 303 24.10 -16.07 -42.11
CA SER A 303 24.49 -14.83 -42.80
C SER A 303 26.01 -14.74 -43.00
N GLN A 304 26.82 -15.16 -42.03
CA GLN A 304 28.28 -15.21 -42.14
C GLN A 304 28.74 -16.21 -43.19
N VAL A 305 28.11 -17.40 -43.29
CA VAL A 305 28.41 -18.38 -44.35
C VAL A 305 28.14 -17.83 -45.76
N LYS A 306 27.15 -16.94 -45.91
CA LYS A 306 26.93 -16.25 -47.19
C LYS A 306 28.06 -15.26 -47.52
N SER A 307 28.70 -14.69 -46.50
CA SER A 307 29.78 -13.72 -46.64
C SER A 307 31.17 -14.37 -46.74
N ASP A 308 31.39 -15.50 -46.09
CA ASP A 308 32.63 -16.27 -46.08
C ASP A 308 32.37 -17.74 -46.48
N LYS A 309 32.84 -18.11 -47.66
CA LYS A 309 32.69 -19.47 -48.23
C LYS A 309 33.48 -20.54 -47.46
N ASN A 310 34.41 -20.16 -46.58
CA ASN A 310 35.19 -21.10 -45.77
C ASN A 310 34.47 -21.53 -44.49
N THR A 311 33.38 -20.85 -44.10
CA THR A 311 32.58 -21.25 -42.93
C THR A 311 31.59 -22.36 -43.32
N PRO A 312 31.64 -23.56 -42.68
CA PRO A 312 30.74 -24.65 -43.03
C PRO A 312 29.28 -24.32 -42.68
N ALA A 313 28.36 -24.63 -43.59
CA ALA A 313 26.93 -24.41 -43.38
C ALA A 313 26.38 -25.35 -42.28
N PRO A 314 25.48 -24.88 -41.39
CA PRO A 314 24.87 -25.74 -40.38
C PRO A 314 24.09 -26.91 -41.02
N SER A 315 24.26 -28.11 -40.43
CA SER A 315 23.54 -29.33 -40.84
C SER A 315 22.11 -29.41 -40.27
N LEU A 316 21.77 -28.57 -39.29
CA LEU A 316 20.43 -28.43 -38.71
C LEU A 316 20.07 -26.96 -38.57
N LEU A 317 18.88 -26.57 -39.03
CA LEU A 317 18.34 -25.22 -38.89
C LEU A 317 16.91 -25.25 -38.36
N TYR A 318 16.65 -24.39 -37.39
CA TYR A 318 15.33 -24.15 -36.84
C TYR A 318 14.74 -22.82 -37.33
N GLY A 319 13.42 -22.77 -37.38
CA GLY A 319 12.61 -21.59 -37.63
C GLY A 319 11.64 -21.36 -36.48
N TYR A 320 11.20 -20.12 -36.32
CA TYR A 320 10.21 -19.78 -35.30
C TYR A 320 8.86 -20.45 -35.62
N PRO A 321 8.10 -20.87 -34.60
CA PRO A 321 6.72 -21.29 -34.79
C PRO A 321 5.85 -20.11 -35.25
N ALA A 322 4.61 -20.41 -35.64
CA ALA A 322 3.60 -19.38 -35.82
C ALA A 322 3.38 -18.62 -34.50
N THR A 323 3.40 -17.29 -34.55
CA THR A 323 3.42 -16.42 -33.37
C THR A 323 2.19 -16.55 -32.49
N ASP A 324 1.06 -16.99 -33.04
CA ASP A 324 -0.22 -17.13 -32.34
C ASP A 324 -0.44 -18.48 -31.63
N THR A 325 0.48 -19.44 -31.84
CA THR A 325 0.30 -20.84 -31.41
C THR A 325 0.98 -21.22 -30.10
N CYS A 326 2.01 -20.48 -29.65
CA CYS A 326 2.94 -20.95 -28.61
C CYS A 326 3.50 -22.35 -28.95
N GLY A 327 3.92 -22.54 -30.21
CA GLY A 327 4.39 -23.82 -30.75
C GLY A 327 5.87 -24.14 -30.45
N ASP A 328 6.29 -25.36 -30.79
CA ASP A 328 7.71 -25.73 -30.83
C ASP A 328 8.40 -25.07 -32.04
N ALA A 329 9.71 -24.86 -31.94
CA ALA A 329 10.53 -24.47 -33.08
C ALA A 329 10.41 -25.48 -34.24
N ILE A 330 10.24 -24.95 -35.45
CA ILE A 330 10.02 -25.74 -36.67
C ILE A 330 11.38 -26.10 -37.25
N THR A 331 11.60 -27.37 -37.58
CA THR A 331 12.80 -27.78 -38.32
C THR A 331 12.68 -27.31 -39.77
N THR A 332 13.53 -26.37 -40.18
CA THR A 332 13.55 -25.84 -41.56
C THR A 332 14.53 -26.60 -42.46
N LYS A 333 15.59 -27.17 -41.88
CA LYS A 333 16.55 -28.04 -42.56
C LYS A 333 17.14 -29.03 -41.56
N ASP A 334 17.19 -30.31 -41.93
CA ASP A 334 17.97 -31.33 -41.21
C ASP A 334 18.68 -32.22 -42.24
N SER A 335 19.95 -31.93 -42.48
CA SER A 335 20.84 -32.71 -43.35
C SER A 335 21.91 -33.45 -42.55
N ARG A 336 21.68 -33.68 -41.25
CA ARG A 336 22.62 -34.40 -40.39
C ARG A 336 22.75 -35.85 -40.83
N SER A 337 23.97 -36.31 -40.92
CA SER A 337 24.35 -37.71 -41.09
C SER A 337 23.89 -38.57 -39.90
N THR A 338 23.82 -39.88 -40.10
CA THR A 338 23.46 -40.83 -39.03
C THR A 338 24.40 -40.72 -37.83
N THR A 339 25.69 -40.47 -38.07
CA THR A 339 26.71 -40.29 -37.02
C THR A 339 26.49 -38.99 -36.23
N GLU A 340 26.16 -37.89 -36.89
CA GLU A 340 25.81 -36.62 -36.20
C GLU A 340 24.55 -36.77 -35.35
N LYS A 341 23.53 -37.49 -35.84
CA LYS A 341 22.30 -37.76 -35.07
C LYS A 341 22.58 -38.61 -33.84
N GLN A 342 23.37 -39.68 -33.98
CA GLN A 342 23.80 -40.51 -32.86
C GLN A 342 24.66 -39.75 -31.86
N ALA A 343 25.55 -38.87 -32.31
CA ALA A 343 26.37 -38.03 -31.44
C ALA A 343 25.51 -37.05 -30.63
N MET A 344 24.53 -36.40 -31.27
CA MET A 344 23.58 -35.52 -30.56
C MET A 344 22.71 -36.29 -29.57
N GLU A 345 22.22 -37.48 -29.94
CA GLU A 345 21.42 -38.31 -29.03
C GLU A 345 22.23 -38.73 -27.80
N LYS A 346 23.49 -39.13 -27.98
CA LYS A 346 24.41 -39.40 -26.86
C LYS A 346 24.66 -38.17 -26.00
N GLN A 347 24.79 -36.99 -26.61
CA GLN A 347 24.93 -35.72 -25.89
C GLN A 347 23.68 -35.43 -25.04
N GLN A 348 22.48 -35.60 -25.61
CA GLN A 348 21.22 -35.41 -24.88
C GLN A 348 21.04 -36.44 -23.76
N GLN A 349 21.41 -37.70 -23.99
CA GLN A 349 21.41 -38.73 -22.94
C GLN A 349 22.38 -38.37 -21.81
N PHE A 350 23.57 -37.88 -22.15
CA PHE A 350 24.54 -37.38 -21.18
C PHE A 350 23.97 -36.20 -20.38
N GLU A 351 23.37 -35.20 -21.03
CA GLU A 351 22.74 -34.06 -20.37
C GLU A 351 21.59 -34.46 -19.43
N ARG A 352 20.75 -35.42 -19.85
CA ARG A 352 19.67 -35.98 -19.02
C ARG A 352 20.18 -36.66 -17.75
N LEU A 353 21.34 -37.34 -17.81
CA LEU A 353 21.94 -37.97 -16.63
C LEU A 353 22.31 -36.96 -15.53
N PHE A 354 22.52 -35.69 -15.89
CA PHE A 354 22.86 -34.61 -14.96
C PHE A 354 21.70 -33.63 -14.77
N ASN A 355 20.45 -34.12 -14.87
CA ASN A 355 19.22 -33.38 -14.61
C ASN A 355 19.02 -32.12 -15.48
N LYS A 356 19.70 -32.01 -16.62
CA LYS A 356 19.38 -30.96 -17.59
C LYS A 356 18.10 -31.36 -18.33
N ASN A 357 17.09 -30.49 -18.29
CA ASN A 357 15.91 -30.69 -19.12
C ASN A 357 16.29 -30.42 -20.58
N VAL A 358 16.16 -31.42 -21.43
CA VAL A 358 16.47 -31.34 -22.86
C VAL A 358 15.23 -31.50 -23.74
N ASP A 359 14.09 -31.82 -23.14
CA ASP A 359 12.84 -32.06 -23.85
C ASP A 359 12.02 -30.76 -23.88
N PRO A 360 11.89 -30.09 -25.04
CA PRO A 360 11.18 -28.82 -25.12
C PRO A 360 9.70 -29.02 -24.83
N ALA A 361 9.19 -28.23 -23.89
CA ALA A 361 7.78 -28.17 -23.53
C ALA A 361 7.29 -26.73 -23.60
N GLN A 362 6.12 -26.56 -24.21
CA GLN A 362 5.43 -25.29 -24.28
C GLN A 362 3.92 -25.47 -24.18
N ARG A 363 3.24 -24.47 -23.65
CA ARG A 363 1.80 -24.51 -23.47
C ARG A 363 1.22 -23.10 -23.53
N LYS A 364 0.23 -22.88 -24.40
CA LYS A 364 -0.57 -21.66 -24.40
C LYS A 364 -1.51 -21.70 -23.20
N LEU A 365 -1.42 -20.71 -22.33
CA LEU A 365 -2.31 -20.50 -21.19
C LEU A 365 -3.06 -19.18 -21.38
N LYS A 366 -4.19 -19.05 -20.70
CA LYS A 366 -4.96 -17.81 -20.65
C LYS A 366 -5.14 -17.37 -19.20
N LEU A 367 -4.74 -16.13 -18.90
CA LEU A 367 -5.08 -15.48 -17.65
C LEU A 367 -6.44 -14.80 -17.83
N GLN A 368 -7.47 -15.35 -17.21
CA GLN A 368 -8.83 -14.82 -17.30
C GLN A 368 -9.07 -13.86 -16.14
N VAL A 369 -9.42 -12.62 -16.45
CA VAL A 369 -9.70 -11.63 -15.41
C VAL A 369 -11.02 -11.97 -14.73
N VAL A 370 -11.00 -12.08 -13.40
CA VAL A 370 -12.16 -12.39 -12.54
C VAL A 370 -12.44 -11.30 -11.50
N GLY A 371 -11.54 -10.33 -11.38
CA GLY A 371 -11.66 -9.22 -10.44
C GLY A 371 -10.71 -8.09 -10.75
N VAL A 372 -10.93 -6.96 -10.09
CA VAL A 372 -10.16 -5.72 -10.27
C VAL A 372 -9.66 -5.25 -8.92
N ALA A 373 -8.34 -5.22 -8.76
CA ALA A 373 -7.66 -4.67 -7.61
C ALA A 373 -7.32 -3.18 -7.82
N PRO A 374 -7.18 -2.40 -6.73
CA PRO A 374 -6.62 -1.06 -6.79
C PRO A 374 -5.19 -1.03 -7.38
N ASP A 375 -4.84 0.06 -8.07
CA ASP A 375 -3.48 0.33 -8.52
C ASP A 375 -2.58 0.77 -7.36
N ALA A 376 -1.27 0.51 -7.44
CA ALA A 376 -0.33 0.89 -6.39
C ALA A 376 -0.27 2.43 -6.16
N PRO A 377 -0.06 2.90 -4.91
CA PRO A 377 0.06 4.32 -4.62
C PRO A 377 1.24 4.90 -5.41
N GLY A 378 0.96 5.91 -6.23
CA GLY A 378 1.97 6.55 -7.09
C GLY A 378 1.96 6.13 -8.56
N SER A 379 1.22 5.08 -8.96
CA SER A 379 1.10 4.69 -10.39
C SER A 379 -0.03 5.42 -11.15
N GLY A 380 -0.61 6.48 -10.57
CA GLY A 380 -1.68 7.25 -11.23
C GLY A 380 -2.45 8.26 -10.37
N ALA A 381 -2.29 8.25 -9.05
CA ALA A 381 -2.89 9.26 -8.17
C ALA A 381 -2.10 10.58 -8.26
N GLN A 382 -2.57 11.49 -9.11
CA GLN A 382 -2.03 12.85 -9.20
C GLN A 382 -2.37 13.62 -7.93
N SER A 383 -1.31 14.03 -7.21
CA SER A 383 -1.39 15.03 -6.15
C SER A 383 -2.01 16.32 -6.71
N SER A 384 -3.24 16.62 -6.32
CA SER A 384 -3.89 17.90 -6.60
C SER A 384 -3.27 18.97 -5.70
N SER A 385 -2.68 20.01 -6.28
CA SER A 385 -2.00 21.11 -5.59
C SER A 385 -2.93 22.12 -4.89
N GLN A 386 -3.99 21.64 -4.24
CA GLN A 386 -4.98 22.45 -3.53
C GLN A 386 -4.93 22.19 -2.01
N PRO A 387 -5.42 23.12 -1.15
CA PRO A 387 -5.45 22.92 0.30
C PRO A 387 -6.28 21.70 0.79
N VAL A 388 -7.06 21.08 -0.09
CA VAL A 388 -7.75 19.79 0.13
C VAL A 388 -6.79 18.58 0.00
N ALA A 389 -5.56 18.80 -0.48
CA ALA A 389 -4.50 17.81 -0.58
C ALA A 389 -4.27 17.07 0.74
N ALA A 390 -4.31 17.74 1.89
CA ALA A 390 -4.10 17.08 3.17
C ALA A 390 -5.19 16.02 3.48
N ALA A 391 -6.45 16.29 3.16
CA ALA A 391 -7.54 15.32 3.35
C ALA A 391 -7.45 14.17 2.34
N MET A 392 -7.05 14.46 1.10
CA MET A 392 -6.90 13.43 0.05
C MET A 392 -5.63 12.59 0.19
N ASP A 393 -4.54 13.16 0.70
CA ASP A 393 -3.32 12.47 1.09
C ASP A 393 -3.62 11.52 2.25
N ILE A 394 -4.43 11.95 3.22
CA ILE A 394 -4.94 11.11 4.30
C ILE A 394 -5.79 9.96 3.72
N VAL A 395 -6.71 10.23 2.80
CA VAL A 395 -7.50 9.17 2.13
C VAL A 395 -6.58 8.19 1.39
N THR A 396 -5.59 8.66 0.64
CA THR A 396 -4.67 7.81 -0.12
C THR A 396 -3.77 6.97 0.80
N LEU A 397 -3.30 7.55 1.90
CA LEU A 397 -2.51 6.87 2.92
C LEU A 397 -3.32 5.80 3.69
N LEU A 398 -4.60 6.08 3.94
CA LEU A 398 -5.49 5.19 4.72
C LEU A 398 -6.21 4.15 3.86
N ALA A 399 -6.40 4.45 2.58
CA ALA A 399 -6.95 3.53 1.61
C ALA A 399 -5.93 2.49 1.14
N SER A 400 -4.69 2.55 1.66
CA SER A 400 -3.60 1.78 1.09
C SER A 400 -3.82 0.27 1.24
N SER A 401 -4.39 -0.39 0.22
CA SER A 401 -4.70 -1.82 0.23
C SER A 401 -3.46 -2.67 -0.06
N SER A 402 -3.17 -3.66 0.77
CA SER A 402 -2.03 -4.58 0.58
C SER A 402 -2.06 -5.48 -0.67
N LEU A 403 -3.13 -5.47 -1.48
CA LEU A 403 -3.15 -6.14 -2.80
C LEU A 403 -2.61 -5.25 -3.93
N TYR A 404 -2.14 -4.04 -3.62
CA TYR A 404 -1.64 -3.10 -4.61
C TYR A 404 -0.60 -3.70 -5.55
N GLY A 405 -0.88 -3.56 -6.85
CA GLY A 405 0.05 -3.94 -7.92
C GLY A 405 0.28 -5.45 -8.08
N GLN A 406 -0.31 -6.31 -7.24
CA GLN A 406 -0.13 -7.76 -7.33
C GLN A 406 -1.18 -8.40 -8.26
N TRP A 407 -0.78 -9.49 -8.92
CA TRP A 407 -1.67 -10.28 -9.75
C TRP A 407 -2.14 -11.48 -8.93
N ALA A 408 -3.26 -11.30 -8.22
CA ALA A 408 -3.74 -12.32 -7.29
C ALA A 408 -4.48 -13.43 -8.05
N VAL A 409 -4.10 -14.68 -7.83
CA VAL A 409 -4.79 -15.88 -8.31
C VAL A 409 -5.65 -16.40 -7.16
N PRO A 410 -7.00 -16.28 -7.21
CA PRO A 410 -7.86 -16.78 -6.15
C PRO A 410 -7.78 -18.31 -6.07
N ASP A 411 -7.30 -18.85 -4.96
CA ASP A 411 -7.01 -20.27 -4.79
C ASP A 411 -8.25 -21.17 -4.99
N GLY A 412 -9.41 -20.76 -4.47
CA GLY A 412 -10.64 -21.52 -4.61
C GLY A 412 -11.18 -21.54 -6.04
N LEU A 413 -10.95 -20.49 -6.83
CA LEU A 413 -11.28 -20.49 -8.27
C LEU A 413 -10.26 -21.26 -9.09
N PHE A 414 -8.97 -21.15 -8.76
CA PHE A 414 -7.91 -21.86 -9.48
C PHE A 414 -8.08 -23.39 -9.37
N LYS A 415 -8.49 -23.88 -8.19
CA LYS A 415 -8.85 -25.30 -7.96
C LYS A 415 -10.04 -25.80 -8.79
N LYS A 416 -10.87 -24.89 -9.32
CA LYS A 416 -12.03 -25.22 -10.18
C LYS A 416 -11.69 -25.25 -11.67
N THR A 417 -10.43 -25.10 -12.05
CA THR A 417 -9.99 -25.27 -13.44
C THR A 417 -9.96 -26.75 -13.83
N ALA A 418 -10.51 -27.11 -14.99
CA ALA A 418 -10.68 -28.49 -15.45
C ALA A 418 -9.38 -29.35 -15.52
N ASN A 419 -8.19 -28.72 -15.58
CA ASN A 419 -6.89 -29.40 -15.51
C ASN A 419 -5.99 -28.81 -14.41
N TYR A 420 -6.57 -28.53 -13.24
CA TYR A 420 -5.86 -27.96 -12.09
C TYR A 420 -4.56 -28.70 -11.76
N ASP A 421 -4.55 -30.02 -11.63
CA ASP A 421 -3.35 -30.77 -11.23
C ASP A 421 -2.20 -30.61 -12.24
N GLU A 422 -2.51 -30.60 -13.54
CA GLU A 422 -1.50 -30.35 -14.58
C GLU A 422 -0.96 -28.93 -14.49
N LEU A 423 -1.83 -27.93 -14.36
CA LEU A 423 -1.42 -26.52 -14.24
C LEU A 423 -0.65 -26.26 -12.97
N ARG A 424 -1.07 -26.86 -11.85
CA ARG A 424 -0.38 -26.76 -10.57
C ARG A 424 1.00 -27.39 -10.61
N ASN A 425 1.22 -28.40 -11.45
CA ASN A 425 2.52 -29.02 -11.68
C ASN A 425 3.44 -28.19 -12.60
N LEU A 426 2.87 -27.35 -13.48
CA LEU A 426 3.64 -26.39 -14.28
C LEU A 426 4.11 -25.19 -13.44
N LEU A 427 3.47 -24.93 -12.31
CA LEU A 427 3.78 -23.83 -11.41
C LEU A 427 4.43 -24.36 -10.12
N GLN A 428 5.21 -23.52 -9.47
CA GLN A 428 5.79 -23.79 -8.15
C GLN A 428 5.74 -22.51 -7.31
N THR A 429 5.91 -22.64 -6.00
CA THR A 429 6.23 -21.48 -5.18
C THR A 429 7.49 -20.85 -5.74
N ARG A 430 7.47 -19.53 -5.94
CA ARG A 430 8.63 -18.81 -6.44
C ARG A 430 9.79 -19.07 -5.49
N SER A 431 10.93 -19.41 -6.07
CA SER A 431 12.21 -19.42 -5.39
C SER A 431 13.19 -18.69 -6.31
N LEU A 432 13.57 -17.47 -5.92
CA LEU A 432 14.73 -16.85 -6.55
C LEU A 432 15.97 -17.51 -5.97
N ALA A 433 16.93 -17.83 -6.82
CA ALA A 433 18.17 -18.43 -6.37
C ALA A 433 18.79 -17.54 -5.27
N GLY A 434 19.29 -18.16 -4.19
CA GLY A 434 19.75 -17.58 -2.92
C GLY A 434 18.80 -16.67 -2.13
N PHE A 435 17.53 -16.58 -2.53
CA PHE A 435 16.41 -16.22 -1.64
C PHE A 435 15.68 -17.49 -1.17
N ALA A 436 15.32 -17.57 0.11
CA ALA A 436 14.58 -18.70 0.66
C ALA A 436 13.17 -18.73 0.06
N GLU A 437 12.65 -19.92 -0.28
CA GLU A 437 11.25 -20.08 -0.72
C GLU A 437 10.29 -19.47 0.31
N SER A 438 10.63 -19.57 1.60
CA SER A 438 9.88 -18.94 2.69
C SER A 438 9.69 -17.43 2.51
N MET A 439 10.62 -16.70 1.88
CA MET A 439 10.46 -15.25 1.63
C MET A 439 9.41 -14.94 0.57
N PHE A 440 9.02 -15.93 -0.23
CA PHE A 440 7.96 -15.82 -1.23
C PHE A 440 6.62 -16.31 -0.69
N GLN A 441 6.58 -16.72 0.57
CA GLN A 441 5.37 -17.04 1.30
C GLN A 441 5.04 -15.89 2.24
N THR A 442 3.75 -15.54 2.32
CA THR A 442 3.25 -14.56 3.26
C THR A 442 2.16 -15.21 4.09
N TYR A 443 2.30 -15.11 5.41
CA TYR A 443 1.31 -15.59 6.35
C TYR A 443 0.46 -14.43 6.83
N TYR A 444 -0.80 -14.69 7.15
CA TYR A 444 -1.73 -13.69 7.61
C TYR A 444 -2.39 -14.14 8.91
N ALA A 445 -2.51 -13.21 9.85
CA ALA A 445 -3.28 -13.39 11.09
C ALA A 445 -4.35 -12.31 11.17
N GLU A 446 -5.58 -12.69 11.51
CA GLU A 446 -6.69 -11.75 11.76
C GLU A 446 -6.96 -11.63 13.25
N PHE A 447 -7.24 -10.41 13.71
CA PHE A 447 -7.49 -10.07 15.11
C PHE A 447 -8.90 -9.48 15.29
N ASP A 448 -9.40 -9.49 16.53
CA ASP A 448 -10.68 -8.88 16.87
C ASP A 448 -10.58 -7.37 17.10
N SER A 449 -9.40 -6.85 17.42
CA SER A 449 -9.16 -5.42 17.62
C SER A 449 -7.87 -4.92 16.96
N ALA A 450 -7.84 -3.63 16.64
CA ALA A 450 -6.64 -2.97 16.15
C ALA A 450 -5.51 -2.98 17.18
N ASP A 451 -5.83 -2.89 18.47
CA ASP A 451 -4.85 -2.87 19.55
C ASP A 451 -4.08 -4.18 19.65
N GLN A 452 -4.75 -5.33 19.51
CA GLN A 452 -4.10 -6.64 19.43
C GLN A 452 -3.17 -6.75 18.22
N ALA A 453 -3.66 -6.37 17.04
CA ALA A 453 -2.88 -6.39 15.81
C ALA A 453 -1.66 -5.43 15.89
N ARG A 454 -1.83 -4.25 16.49
CA ARG A 454 -0.76 -3.28 16.72
C ARG A 454 0.28 -3.81 17.71
N ALA A 455 -0.17 -4.42 18.81
CA ALA A 455 0.73 -5.04 19.78
C ALA A 455 1.57 -6.13 19.12
N PHE A 456 0.94 -6.99 18.31
CA PHE A 456 1.62 -8.03 17.55
C PHE A 456 2.69 -7.44 16.61
N ILE A 457 2.34 -6.46 15.77
CA ILE A 457 3.31 -5.81 14.88
C ILE A 457 4.43 -5.15 15.71
N LYS A 458 4.11 -4.35 16.71
CA LYS A 458 5.10 -3.55 17.44
C LYS A 458 6.11 -4.42 18.21
N GLU A 459 5.64 -5.52 18.79
CA GLU A 459 6.46 -6.36 19.65
C GLU A 459 7.16 -7.48 18.88
N GLN A 460 6.61 -7.91 17.74
CA GLN A 460 7.08 -9.04 16.95
C GLN A 460 7.51 -8.64 15.53
N THR A 461 7.53 -7.37 15.11
CA THR A 461 8.10 -7.01 13.79
C THR A 461 9.61 -6.86 13.88
N CYS A 462 10.28 -7.11 12.75
CA CYS A 462 11.70 -6.94 12.62
C CYS A 462 12.08 -6.11 11.38
N SER A 463 13.05 -5.20 11.53
CA SER A 463 13.59 -4.38 10.44
C SER A 463 14.92 -4.93 9.94
N PHE A 464 15.14 -4.85 8.62
CA PHE A 464 16.35 -5.34 7.94
C PHE A 464 17.66 -4.70 8.46
N ASP A 465 17.61 -3.53 9.10
CA ASP A 465 18.79 -2.77 9.54
C ASP A 465 19.39 -3.21 10.88
N SER A 466 18.78 -4.16 11.59
CA SER A 466 19.22 -4.54 12.95
C SER A 466 19.64 -6.00 13.04
N SER A 467 20.93 -6.25 13.19
CA SER A 467 21.52 -7.60 13.33
C SER A 467 21.08 -8.35 14.59
N GLU A 468 20.58 -7.64 15.61
CA GLU A 468 19.98 -8.24 16.81
C GLU A 468 18.55 -8.74 16.60
N CYS A 469 17.90 -8.33 15.52
CA CYS A 469 16.46 -8.43 15.38
C CYS A 469 15.99 -9.79 14.86
N THR A 470 16.78 -10.45 14.01
CA THR A 470 16.53 -11.85 13.59
C THR A 470 16.56 -12.84 14.76
N LYS A 471 17.18 -12.50 15.89
CA LYS A 471 17.13 -13.31 17.13
C LYS A 471 15.84 -13.10 17.92
N ARG A 472 15.14 -11.99 17.71
CA ARG A 472 13.98 -11.55 18.52
C ARG A 472 12.65 -11.72 17.80
N SER A 473 12.62 -11.57 16.48
CA SER A 473 11.48 -11.97 15.67
C SER A 473 11.91 -12.47 14.29
N PRO A 474 11.36 -13.63 13.83
CA PRO A 474 11.72 -14.20 12.55
C PRO A 474 10.83 -13.70 11.38
N PHE A 475 9.93 -12.74 11.62
CA PHE A 475 9.03 -12.21 10.59
C PHE A 475 9.13 -10.69 10.47
N MET A 476 9.04 -10.22 9.23
CA MET A 476 8.66 -8.85 8.93
C MET A 476 7.14 -8.75 8.96
N LEU A 477 6.61 -7.99 9.93
CA LEU A 477 5.16 -7.83 10.10
C LEU A 477 4.71 -6.45 9.62
N THR A 478 3.63 -6.43 8.85
CA THR A 478 2.97 -5.22 8.37
C THR A 478 1.44 -5.38 8.42
N SER A 479 0.70 -4.27 8.43
CA SER A 479 -0.75 -4.33 8.23
C SER A 479 -1.08 -4.86 6.82
N PHE A 480 -2.18 -5.61 6.72
CA PHE A 480 -2.75 -6.08 5.46
C PHE A 480 -4.18 -5.56 5.30
N GLY A 481 -4.55 -5.15 4.09
CA GLY A 481 -5.85 -4.65 3.71
C GLY A 481 -5.94 -3.13 3.83
N SER A 482 -7.12 -2.61 4.14
CA SER A 482 -7.27 -1.21 4.53
C SER A 482 -6.46 -0.99 5.80
N ASN A 483 -5.80 0.16 5.87
CA ASN A 483 -4.97 0.58 6.99
C ASN A 483 -5.80 0.88 8.25
N SER A 484 -6.70 -0.02 8.69
CA SER A 484 -7.58 0.15 9.85
C SER A 484 -6.78 0.41 11.13
N ILE A 485 -5.62 -0.25 11.27
CA ILE A 485 -4.64 0.01 12.33
C ILE A 485 -4.05 1.43 12.19
N ALA A 486 -3.66 1.84 10.98
CA ALA A 486 -3.09 3.17 10.74
C ALA A 486 -4.14 4.29 10.79
N LEU A 487 -5.41 4.00 10.52
CA LEU A 487 -6.56 4.89 10.66
C LEU A 487 -6.78 5.23 12.13
N GLU A 488 -6.71 4.21 12.99
CA GLU A 488 -6.79 4.40 14.43
C GLU A 488 -5.58 5.15 14.99
N ASP A 489 -4.37 4.88 14.47
CA ASP A 489 -3.16 5.65 14.81
C ASP A 489 -3.26 7.11 14.35
N ALA A 490 -3.71 7.34 13.11
CA ALA A 490 -3.92 8.68 12.57
C ALA A 490 -4.94 9.45 13.40
N LYS A 491 -6.06 8.82 13.78
CA LYS A 491 -7.07 9.42 14.65
C LYS A 491 -6.47 9.83 15.99
N HIS A 492 -5.69 8.96 16.64
CA HIS A 492 -5.05 9.29 17.92
C HIS A 492 -4.02 10.41 17.80
N ALA A 493 -3.17 10.37 16.76
CA ALA A 493 -2.16 11.40 16.51
C ALA A 493 -2.79 12.76 16.19
N ILE A 494 -3.84 12.79 15.36
CA ILE A 494 -4.61 13.98 15.02
C ILE A 494 -5.25 14.57 16.27
N THR A 495 -5.94 13.76 17.09
CA THR A 495 -6.56 14.24 18.33
C THR A 495 -5.53 14.83 19.28
N LYS A 496 -4.38 14.17 19.47
CA LYS A 496 -3.30 14.68 20.34
C LYS A 496 -2.69 15.98 19.80
N GLY A 497 -2.41 16.05 18.51
CA GLY A 497 -1.90 17.27 17.86
C GLY A 497 -2.90 18.42 17.97
N PHE A 498 -4.19 18.11 17.80
CA PHE A 498 -5.27 19.07 17.94
C PHE A 498 -5.37 19.63 19.35
N GLN A 499 -5.24 18.81 20.40
CA GLN A 499 -5.23 19.28 21.79
C GLN A 499 -4.08 20.28 22.08
N ILE A 500 -2.93 20.12 21.42
CA ILE A 500 -1.81 21.07 21.53
C ILE A 500 -2.21 22.40 20.88
N VAL A 501 -2.73 22.38 19.65
CA VAL A 501 -3.19 23.59 18.94
C VAL A 501 -4.32 24.28 19.70
N ALA A 502 -5.28 23.51 20.22
CA ALA A 502 -6.36 23.98 21.06
C ALA A 502 -5.86 24.81 22.25
N SER A 503 -4.82 24.30 22.91
CA SER A 503 -4.21 24.94 24.08
C SER A 503 -3.55 26.27 23.72
N ILE A 504 -2.86 26.33 22.56
CA ILE A 504 -2.25 27.57 22.04
C ILE A 504 -3.33 28.60 21.71
N VAL A 505 -4.38 28.20 20.99
CA VAL A 505 -5.51 29.08 20.62
C VAL A 505 -6.22 29.59 21.86
N ALA A 506 -6.45 28.73 22.86
CA ALA A 506 -7.02 29.11 24.14
C ALA A 506 -6.18 30.16 24.87
N ALA A 507 -4.85 30.00 24.90
CA ALA A 507 -3.95 30.98 25.52
C ALA A 507 -4.05 32.36 24.83
N ILE A 508 -4.07 32.39 23.50
CA ILE A 508 -4.24 33.62 22.72
C ILE A 508 -5.61 34.25 23.00
N ALA A 509 -6.68 33.45 23.00
CA ALA A 509 -8.02 33.91 23.29
C ALA A 509 -8.13 34.51 24.70
N VAL A 510 -7.50 33.89 25.70
CA VAL A 510 -7.44 34.41 27.07
C VAL A 510 -6.78 35.78 27.11
N ILE A 511 -5.66 35.98 26.42
CA ILE A 511 -4.95 37.28 26.39
C ILE A 511 -5.84 38.36 25.76
N VAL A 512 -6.43 38.07 24.60
CA VAL A 512 -7.29 39.00 23.87
C VAL A 512 -8.52 39.37 24.70
N MET A 513 -9.22 38.36 25.26
CA MET A 513 -10.41 38.58 26.08
C MET A 513 -10.09 39.27 27.41
N SER A 514 -8.95 38.97 28.05
CA SER A 514 -8.52 39.64 29.29
C SER A 514 -8.30 41.13 29.06
N GLY A 515 -7.69 41.48 27.93
CA GLY A 515 -7.47 42.88 27.54
C GLY A 515 -8.78 43.63 27.28
N THR A 516 -9.73 43.00 26.59
CA THR A 516 -11.02 43.64 26.27
C THR A 516 -11.91 43.75 27.51
N ILE A 517 -12.06 42.69 28.30
CA ILE A 517 -12.79 42.68 29.57
C ILE A 517 -12.16 43.68 30.56
N GLY A 518 -10.83 43.70 30.66
CA GLY A 518 -10.13 44.64 31.54
C GLY A 518 -10.36 46.09 31.16
N ARG A 519 -10.39 46.43 29.86
CA ARG A 519 -10.80 47.76 29.41
C ARG A 519 -12.27 48.06 29.69
N VAL A 520 -13.18 47.09 29.55
CA VAL A 520 -14.60 47.27 29.88
C VAL A 520 -14.81 47.57 31.38
N ILE A 521 -14.05 46.89 32.23
CA ILE A 521 -14.05 47.14 33.67
C ILE A 521 -13.45 48.53 33.98
N ALA A 522 -12.33 48.88 33.34
CA ALA A 522 -11.65 50.15 33.56
C ALA A 522 -12.51 51.36 33.19
N ASP A 523 -13.20 51.33 32.05
CA ASP A 523 -14.11 52.40 31.63
C ASP A 523 -15.43 52.40 32.46
N GLY A 524 -15.72 51.32 33.19
CA GLY A 524 -16.90 51.18 34.06
C GLY A 524 -16.65 51.61 35.51
N ARG A 525 -15.52 52.27 35.80
CA ARG A 525 -15.11 52.64 37.17
C ARG A 525 -16.12 53.56 37.86
N ARG A 526 -16.56 54.63 37.20
CA ARG A 526 -17.55 55.56 37.76
C ARG A 526 -18.87 54.88 38.10
N GLU A 527 -19.37 54.02 37.21
CA GLU A 527 -20.57 53.21 37.47
C GLU A 527 -20.37 52.29 38.69
N THR A 528 -19.19 51.67 38.80
CA THR A 528 -18.85 50.78 39.91
C THR A 528 -18.76 51.53 41.25
N ALA A 529 -18.20 52.75 41.25
CA ALA A 529 -18.12 53.61 42.43
C ALA A 529 -19.52 54.05 42.89
N VAL A 530 -20.41 54.41 41.94
CA VAL A 530 -21.81 54.73 42.24
C VAL A 530 -22.55 53.53 42.84
N PHE A 531 -22.40 52.33 42.29
CA PHE A 531 -23.01 51.12 42.87
C PHE A 531 -22.48 50.80 44.27
N ARG A 532 -21.17 51.02 44.52
CA ARG A 532 -20.60 50.90 45.87
C ARG A 532 -21.14 51.96 46.84
N ALA A 533 -21.32 53.20 46.38
CA ALA A 533 -21.86 54.29 47.20
C ALA A 533 -23.34 54.05 47.60
N ILE A 534 -24.11 53.37 46.75
CA ILE A 534 -25.50 52.97 47.02
C ILE A 534 -25.59 51.68 47.88
N GLY A 535 -24.45 51.06 48.23
CA GLY A 535 -24.37 49.93 49.17
C GLY A 535 -24.22 48.55 48.54
N ALA A 536 -23.85 48.44 47.25
CA ALA A 536 -23.59 47.14 46.61
C ALA A 536 -22.31 46.47 47.18
N LYS A 537 -22.39 45.16 47.47
CA LYS A 537 -21.23 44.39 47.94
C LYS A 537 -20.25 44.14 46.79
N ARG A 538 -18.99 43.83 47.14
CA ARG A 538 -17.94 43.46 46.17
C ARG A 538 -18.35 42.26 45.29
N LEU A 539 -19.09 41.31 45.86
CA LEU A 539 -19.62 40.14 45.15
C LEU A 539 -20.76 40.50 44.19
N ASP A 540 -21.58 41.50 44.50
CA ASP A 540 -22.66 41.96 43.62
C ASP A 540 -22.10 42.65 42.35
N ILE A 541 -20.96 43.32 42.47
CA ILE A 541 -20.25 43.91 41.32
C ILE A 541 -19.57 42.80 40.51
N ALA A 542 -19.00 41.80 41.19
CA ALA A 542 -18.36 40.66 40.54
C ALA A 542 -19.37 39.88 39.68
N SER A 543 -20.58 39.65 40.19
CA SER A 543 -21.64 38.93 39.47
C SER A 543 -22.08 39.64 38.19
N ILE A 544 -22.18 40.98 38.18
CA ILE A 544 -22.51 41.76 36.97
C ILE A 544 -21.49 41.51 35.85
N TYR A 545 -20.20 41.58 36.18
CA TYR A 545 -19.15 41.32 35.19
C TYR A 545 -19.08 39.83 34.82
N SER A 546 -19.40 38.90 35.72
CA SER A 546 -19.43 37.46 35.41
C SER A 546 -20.55 37.13 34.42
N VAL A 547 -21.74 37.70 34.62
CA VAL A 547 -22.86 37.54 33.69
C VAL A 547 -22.54 38.21 32.35
N TYR A 548 -21.88 39.38 32.34
CA TYR A 548 -21.40 40.00 31.10
C TYR A 548 -20.45 39.08 30.33
N THR A 549 -19.46 38.49 31.00
CA THR A 549 -18.51 37.55 30.38
C THR A 549 -19.21 36.31 29.84
N LEU A 550 -20.18 35.73 30.58
CA LEU A 550 -20.95 34.58 30.11
C LEU A 550 -21.78 34.90 28.86
N LEU A 551 -22.43 36.08 28.82
CA LEU A 551 -23.16 36.52 27.64
C LEU A 551 -22.23 36.80 26.44
N LEU A 552 -21.03 37.30 26.69
CA LEU A 552 -20.00 37.47 25.66
C LEU A 552 -19.52 36.11 25.14
N ALA A 553 -19.24 35.16 26.04
CA ALA A 553 -18.86 33.79 25.71
C ALA A 553 -19.94 33.10 24.87
N LEU A 554 -21.22 33.27 25.23
CA LEU A 554 -22.34 32.74 24.45
C LEU A 554 -22.38 33.30 23.02
N ARG A 555 -22.09 34.59 22.83
CA ARG A 555 -22.03 35.18 21.49
C ARG A 555 -20.84 34.66 20.68
N VAL A 556 -19.67 34.51 21.31
CA VAL A 556 -18.50 33.90 20.69
C VAL A 556 -18.82 32.47 20.27
N LEU A 557 -19.48 31.70 21.15
CA LEU A 557 -19.87 30.31 20.91
C LEU A 557 -20.82 30.21 19.70
N ILE A 558 -21.88 31.02 19.65
CA ILE A 558 -22.83 31.02 18.53
C ILE A 558 -22.12 31.41 17.23
N PHE A 559 -21.32 32.48 17.25
CA PHE A 559 -20.61 32.95 16.06
C PHE A 559 -19.61 31.90 15.55
N ALA A 560 -18.78 31.35 16.44
CA ALA A 560 -17.79 30.33 16.11
C ALA A 560 -18.44 29.06 15.55
N THR A 561 -19.55 28.62 16.12
CA THR A 561 -20.27 27.42 15.67
C THR A 561 -20.87 27.65 14.27
N VAL A 562 -21.58 28.76 14.07
CA VAL A 562 -22.19 29.08 12.77
C VAL A 562 -21.14 29.25 11.68
N LEU A 563 -20.06 29.98 11.98
CA LEU A 563 -18.97 30.19 11.04
C LEU A 563 -18.22 28.88 10.76
N GLY A 564 -17.87 28.12 11.80
CA GLY A 564 -17.10 26.89 11.67
C GLY A 564 -17.84 25.79 10.90
N LEU A 565 -19.09 25.51 11.30
CA LEU A 565 -19.91 24.53 10.58
C LEU A 565 -20.29 25.01 9.18
N GLY A 566 -20.55 26.32 9.02
CA GLY A 566 -20.85 26.90 7.71
C GLY A 566 -19.69 26.73 6.72
N VAL A 567 -18.46 27.04 7.14
CA VAL A 567 -17.25 26.83 6.32
C VAL A 567 -17.06 25.34 6.01
N ALA A 568 -17.18 24.46 7.00
CA ALA A 568 -17.01 23.03 6.78
C ALA A 568 -18.07 22.44 5.83
N TYR A 569 -19.31 22.90 5.91
CA TYR A 569 -20.38 22.49 5.01
C TYR A 569 -20.18 22.99 3.58
N VAL A 570 -19.67 24.22 3.40
CA VAL A 570 -19.29 24.73 2.08
C VAL A 570 -18.15 23.90 1.49
N VAL A 571 -17.16 23.52 2.29
CA VAL A 571 -16.08 22.61 1.86
C VAL A 571 -16.65 21.26 1.41
N ASP A 572 -17.60 20.68 2.15
CA ASP A 572 -18.26 19.44 1.76
C ASP A 572 -18.94 19.57 0.39
N ILE A 573 -19.80 20.57 0.18
CA ILE A 573 -20.49 20.75 -1.11
C ILE A 573 -19.52 20.90 -2.29
N LEU A 574 -18.42 21.64 -2.09
CA LEU A 574 -17.46 21.91 -3.15
C LEU A 574 -16.62 20.68 -3.52
N TYR A 575 -16.30 19.81 -2.56
CA TYR A 575 -15.30 18.76 -2.73
C TYR A 575 -15.83 17.32 -2.56
N GLN A 576 -17.05 17.11 -2.06
CA GLN A 576 -17.66 15.79 -1.83
C GLN A 576 -17.57 14.90 -3.07
N LYS A 577 -17.88 15.43 -4.26
CA LYS A 577 -17.86 14.66 -5.50
C LYS A 577 -16.46 14.13 -5.81
N GLU A 578 -15.46 15.01 -5.78
CA GLU A 578 -14.07 14.63 -6.05
C GLU A 578 -13.53 13.67 -4.99
N ALA A 579 -13.83 13.93 -3.71
CA ALA A 579 -13.45 13.06 -2.60
C ALA A 579 -14.04 11.65 -2.72
N THR A 580 -15.32 11.54 -3.13
CA THR A 580 -16.00 10.26 -3.36
C THR A 580 -15.29 9.42 -4.40
N VAL A 581 -14.88 10.03 -5.51
CA VAL A 581 -14.19 9.33 -6.61
C VAL A 581 -12.84 8.83 -6.17
N GLN A 582 -12.04 9.69 -5.53
CA GLN A 582 -10.72 9.31 -5.08
C GLN A 582 -10.79 8.20 -4.04
N ALA A 583 -11.79 8.23 -3.15
CA ALA A 583 -12.05 7.14 -2.22
C ALA A 583 -12.43 5.84 -2.96
N GLN A 584 -13.39 5.87 -3.89
CA GLN A 584 -13.78 4.69 -4.67
C GLN A 584 -12.60 4.08 -5.45
N LEU A 585 -11.74 4.92 -6.02
CA LEU A 585 -10.52 4.48 -6.72
C LEU A 585 -9.48 3.90 -5.75
N ALA A 586 -9.21 4.59 -4.64
CA ALA A 586 -8.18 4.19 -3.69
C ALA A 586 -8.53 2.89 -2.96
N PHE A 587 -9.81 2.71 -2.61
CA PHE A 587 -10.32 1.48 -2.00
C PHE A 587 -10.70 0.40 -3.03
N GLY A 588 -10.84 0.76 -4.31
CA GLY A 588 -11.28 -0.14 -5.37
C GLY A 588 -12.61 -0.82 -5.06
N VAL A 589 -13.58 -0.08 -4.56
CA VAL A 589 -14.93 -0.55 -4.26
C VAL A 589 -15.96 0.35 -4.91
N ASP A 590 -16.92 -0.29 -5.58
CA ASP A 590 -18.11 0.39 -6.13
C ASP A 590 -19.17 0.48 -5.03
N ASN A 591 -18.98 1.43 -4.11
CA ASN A 591 -19.94 1.72 -3.05
C ASN A 591 -20.81 2.92 -3.46
N ASN A 592 -22.13 2.79 -3.30
CA ASN A 592 -23.09 3.87 -3.56
C ASN A 592 -23.03 4.99 -2.50
N ASN A 593 -22.29 4.79 -1.42
CA ASN A 593 -22.12 5.81 -0.38
C ASN A 593 -21.29 6.99 -0.91
N ALA A 594 -21.68 8.21 -0.55
CA ALA A 594 -20.90 9.39 -0.87
C ALA A 594 -19.88 9.68 0.24
N PHE A 595 -18.70 10.17 -0.14
CA PHE A 595 -17.66 10.56 0.81
C PHE A 595 -17.95 11.97 1.32
N HIS A 596 -18.36 12.06 2.58
CA HIS A 596 -18.63 13.33 3.25
C HIS A 596 -17.40 13.81 4.01
N LEU A 597 -16.96 15.02 3.69
CA LEU A 597 -15.92 15.71 4.44
C LEU A 597 -16.50 16.34 5.71
N PHE A 598 -17.82 16.53 5.82
CA PHE A 598 -18.44 17.22 6.94
C PHE A 598 -19.05 16.27 7.97
N THR A 599 -18.74 16.50 9.26
CA THR A 599 -19.59 16.05 10.37
C THR A 599 -20.07 17.22 11.22
N PRO A 600 -21.39 17.34 11.50
CA PRO A 600 -21.92 18.44 12.30
C PRO A 600 -21.56 18.33 13.79
N TRP A 601 -21.30 17.12 14.28
CA TRP A 601 -21.04 16.85 15.69
C TRP A 601 -19.99 15.75 15.87
N SER A 602 -19.04 16.01 16.76
CA SER A 602 -18.04 15.06 17.24
C SER A 602 -17.72 15.37 18.70
N GLY A 603 -17.17 14.40 19.44
CA GLY A 603 -16.75 14.62 20.83
C GLY A 603 -15.76 15.77 20.97
N GLU A 604 -14.85 15.92 20.00
CA GLU A 604 -13.86 17.00 19.96
C GLU A 604 -14.51 18.38 19.80
N ILE A 605 -15.56 18.53 18.97
CA ILE A 605 -16.28 19.80 18.83
C ILE A 605 -16.89 20.20 20.19
N VAL A 606 -17.46 19.25 20.93
CA VAL A 606 -18.01 19.51 22.27
C VAL A 606 -16.91 19.99 23.24
N ILE A 607 -15.71 19.40 23.16
CA ILE A 607 -14.55 19.85 23.94
C ILE A 607 -14.17 21.30 23.60
N VAL A 608 -14.16 21.69 22.31
CA VAL A 608 -13.90 23.08 21.90
C VAL A 608 -14.96 24.04 22.44
N LEU A 609 -16.24 23.68 22.36
CA LEU A 609 -17.32 24.50 22.89
C LEU A 609 -17.17 24.70 24.41
N GLY A 610 -16.79 23.65 25.14
CA GLY A 610 -16.42 23.76 26.56
C GLY A 610 -15.22 24.66 26.80
N LEU A 611 -14.18 24.56 25.96
CA LEU A 611 -12.97 25.38 26.02
C LEU A 611 -13.28 26.87 25.83
N ILE A 612 -14.23 27.25 24.97
CA ILE A 612 -14.68 28.66 24.82
C ILE A 612 -15.21 29.22 26.14
N VAL A 613 -16.01 28.43 26.87
CA VAL A 613 -16.58 28.85 28.15
C VAL A 613 -15.48 28.96 29.21
N ILE A 614 -14.61 27.95 29.32
CA ILE A 614 -13.51 27.93 30.29
C ILE A 614 -12.55 29.11 30.03
N THR A 615 -12.13 29.32 28.78
CA THR A 615 -11.23 30.43 28.42
C THR A 615 -11.83 31.79 28.73
N SER A 616 -13.13 31.97 28.48
CA SER A 616 -13.84 33.21 28.80
C SER A 616 -13.87 33.47 30.31
N LEU A 617 -14.10 32.44 31.13
CA LEU A 617 -14.08 32.54 32.59
C LEU A 617 -12.67 32.86 33.10
N VAL A 618 -11.65 32.17 32.61
CA VAL A 618 -10.25 32.41 32.99
C VAL A 618 -9.81 33.82 32.63
N ALA A 619 -10.16 34.30 31.43
CA ALA A 619 -9.84 35.66 30.97
C ALA A 619 -10.43 36.76 31.85
N MET A 620 -11.55 36.48 32.51
CA MET A 620 -12.20 37.42 33.41
C MET A 620 -11.50 37.53 34.77
N LEU A 621 -10.91 36.45 35.28
CA LEU A 621 -10.42 36.37 36.66
C LEU A 621 -9.40 37.47 36.98
N PHE A 622 -8.40 37.67 36.11
CA PHE A 622 -7.33 38.62 36.36
C PHE A 622 -7.82 40.08 36.40
N PRO A 623 -8.58 40.58 35.39
CA PRO A 623 -9.20 41.90 35.47
C PRO A 623 -10.15 42.09 36.66
N LEU A 624 -10.96 41.08 36.97
CA LEU A 624 -11.95 41.13 38.04
C LEU A 624 -11.29 41.25 39.43
N LEU A 625 -10.29 40.41 39.70
CA LEU A 625 -9.55 40.42 40.96
C LEU A 625 -8.86 41.77 41.20
N ARG A 626 -8.28 42.35 40.14
CA ARG A 626 -7.64 43.67 40.21
C ARG A 626 -8.67 44.78 40.51
N ASN A 627 -9.89 44.67 39.98
CA ASN A 627 -10.95 45.65 40.20
C ASN A 627 -11.53 45.59 41.62
N ILE A 628 -11.82 44.39 42.12
CA ILE A 628 -12.44 44.18 43.45
C ILE A 628 -11.55 44.75 44.58
N ARG A 629 -10.23 44.73 44.40
CA ARG A 629 -9.22 45.22 45.36
C ARG A 629 -9.03 46.75 45.37
N ARG A 630 -9.60 47.50 44.42
CA ARG A 630 -9.43 48.96 44.33
C ARG A 630 -10.29 49.73 45.34
N ASN A 631 -9.79 50.89 45.76
CA ASN A 631 -10.46 51.79 46.71
C ASN A 631 -11.46 52.69 45.96
N PRO A 632 -12.76 52.71 46.33
CA PRO A 632 -13.78 53.52 45.66
C PRO A 632 -13.51 55.03 45.69
N ILE A 633 -12.78 55.54 46.68
CA ILE A 633 -12.46 56.98 46.79
C ILE A 633 -11.52 57.41 45.66
N ASN A 634 -10.54 56.58 45.31
CA ASN A 634 -9.60 56.88 44.23
C ASN A 634 -10.29 56.80 42.87
N ASP A 635 -11.21 55.85 42.69
CA ASP A 635 -11.98 55.70 41.44
C ASP A 635 -12.96 56.87 41.19
N MET A 636 -13.33 57.66 42.22
CA MET A 636 -14.10 58.90 42.07
C MET A 636 -13.23 60.16 41.92
N ARG A 637 -11.93 60.08 42.26
CA ARG A 637 -11.01 61.24 42.30
C ARG A 637 -10.13 61.35 41.06
N ASP A 638 -9.81 60.24 40.40
CA ASP A 638 -8.83 60.18 39.31
C ASP A 638 -9.41 60.45 37.90
N GLU A 639 -10.45 61.28 37.78
CA GLU A 639 -10.89 61.90 36.52
C GLU A 639 -11.54 63.29 36.75
#